data_AF-A0A2A3AYK5-F1
#
_entry.id   AF-A0A2A3AYK5-F1
#
_cell.length_a   1.000
_cell.length_b   1.000
_cell.length_c   1.000
_cell.angle_alpha   90.00
_cell.angle_beta   90.00
_cell.angle_gamma   90.00
#
_symmetry.space_group_name_H-M   'P 1'
#
loop_
_entity.id
_entity.type
_entity.pdbx_description
1 polymer ?
#
loop_
_entity_poly.entity_id
_entity_poly.type
_entity_poly.pdbx_seq_one_letter_code
_entity_poly.pdbx_strand_id
1 'polypeptide(L)'
;MPPSRTPSLLANIESEDGLHPVSDADRRTVTVLFADLCGFTTLSEQLDPEVMQTLQNELFKELTAAVRNFGGFVDKFIGDALLALFGAPVAHEDDPERALRAALDMMARTARLGESAPHSGSPLLLHIGINTGPVVTGGLGIGTAKSYSVTGDTVNTAQRLQSLAAPGEVLVGELTHRLTRHAFAYESLGDVVLRGKAGSVLVHRLDGPLAAPRAARGLETLGLSAPLIGRGAELNRMLASLDQACGGSAQLVRLVGEAGIGKSRLVREFVARVGDEDRFRNVTVRQATCSPLGEQSFGALGAVVRSAAGMMQNDSGEEMRGKLADLLTDLGLQGEEVKRLMPLLYHVLGLGDPDATLQHVEPEQLRRQILYAVRTIIERRLALSPLLIVVEDLHWADAVSLEALRFVMDRLERTRLMLLVTHRPAPHNDQLDSSRVSHTALRLSPLNGDDGRSLLGALFGESWVNTAGGLPDQILERAGGNPLFIEEIVRGLIDRGILVREGQRWRTVAGEAATGIPATIQAMLLARVDRLPQEVRRLAQEAAVIGPRFDATLLKAVTADPGRLEAGCELLCDAEIIEEVAGSGSVSSQSYRFTQTLLQDVIYQNLLLQRRTDIHGRIGAALEQLCGDKPERLEDLTVLGHHFAQSAERERGAQYLQAAGDRARMIYANDDALRFYERAMTALGAVGQTPLKLAIAERIADLSGPLGRREIAHQHYETVLQAYRESADRIASARVLRKIGRLFWDVGKRDHAESRYAEAAALLDGADAPVEQAHLWQERGRQAFRGGDHALAAKWADAALDCVRTLTAEHVSEMGRDATLVTAEALNTKAVALARLGRDHEAVRQIERSIELAEAAGLLGAACRGYTNLGVLYTTIDPAQAIKVCRRGLEVARHIGDLGFQARLLANLAVACCTFTDRCPTEGVPAAEKAIEIDRALDQREHLPVPLIVLGQIHQCNGRPELAVGLFQEALDVARETSEPQLLFPCYDGLATLNLDLDNLAEAERYFSLAQGICAQHGLDPEALVVLPFLD
;
A
#
# COMPACT_ATOMS: atom_id res chain seq x y z
N MET A 1 9.47 -37.42 -75.50
CA MET A 1 8.61 -36.62 -74.60
C MET A 1 9.14 -36.76 -73.18
N PRO A 2 9.16 -35.68 -72.39
CA PRO A 2 9.97 -35.56 -71.17
C PRO A 2 9.28 -36.19 -69.95
N PRO A 3 10.01 -36.44 -68.85
CA PRO A 3 9.43 -36.64 -67.53
C PRO A 3 9.58 -35.41 -66.62
N SER A 4 8.59 -35.30 -65.74
CA SER A 4 8.29 -34.29 -64.74
C SER A 4 9.38 -34.08 -63.67
N ARG A 5 9.63 -32.80 -63.33
CA ARG A 5 10.38 -32.35 -62.15
C ARG A 5 9.42 -32.02 -61.00
N THR A 6 9.69 -32.56 -59.83
CA THR A 6 9.26 -32.07 -58.52
C THR A 6 10.27 -31.03 -58.00
N PRO A 7 9.85 -29.94 -57.34
CA PRO A 7 10.76 -28.91 -56.82
C PRO A 7 11.23 -29.24 -55.40
N SER A 8 12.55 -29.22 -55.17
CA SER A 8 13.18 -29.29 -53.86
C SER A 8 13.35 -27.89 -53.26
N LEU A 9 12.81 -27.70 -52.05
CA LEU A 9 13.06 -26.56 -51.17
C LEU A 9 14.53 -26.51 -50.74
N LEU A 10 15.22 -25.39 -51.00
CA LEU A 10 16.31 -24.81 -50.22
C LEU A 10 16.59 -23.43 -50.83
N ALA A 11 15.90 -22.40 -50.32
CA ALA A 11 16.10 -21.00 -50.69
C ALA A 11 16.86 -20.30 -49.56
N ASN A 12 17.91 -19.58 -49.96
CA ASN A 12 18.54 -18.42 -49.34
C ASN A 12 18.66 -18.38 -47.80
N ILE A 13 19.86 -18.69 -47.30
CA ILE A 13 20.39 -18.06 -46.08
C ILE A 13 21.37 -16.99 -46.56
N GLU A 14 20.83 -15.80 -46.84
CA GLU A 14 21.62 -14.57 -46.83
C GLU A 14 21.76 -14.15 -45.36
N SER A 15 23.00 -14.03 -44.90
CA SER A 15 23.37 -13.54 -43.59
C SER A 15 23.07 -12.03 -43.50
N GLU A 16 21.95 -11.66 -42.89
CA GLU A 16 21.72 -10.31 -42.36
C GLU A 16 22.46 -10.16 -41.02
N ASP A 17 23.80 -10.01 -41.07
CA ASP A 17 24.54 -9.39 -39.96
C ASP A 17 24.74 -7.91 -40.30
N GLY A 18 24.19 -7.05 -39.44
CA GLY A 18 24.23 -5.60 -39.60
C GLY A 18 25.65 -5.07 -39.75
N LEU A 19 25.92 -4.43 -40.89
CA LEU A 19 27.10 -3.60 -41.09
C LEU A 19 27.03 -2.42 -40.10
N HIS A 20 27.74 -2.53 -38.97
CA HIS A 20 28.04 -1.37 -38.13
C HIS A 20 28.99 -0.43 -38.90
N PRO A 21 28.77 0.89 -38.90
CA PRO A 21 29.69 1.83 -39.53
C PRO A 21 31.06 1.72 -38.86
N VAL A 22 32.11 1.56 -39.67
CA VAL A 22 33.50 1.47 -39.24
C VAL A 22 33.85 2.76 -38.49
N SER A 23 33.86 2.71 -37.15
CA SER A 23 34.24 3.83 -36.31
C SER A 23 35.73 4.13 -36.44
N ASP A 24 36.09 5.41 -36.43
CA ASP A 24 37.48 5.83 -36.19
C ASP A 24 37.98 5.26 -34.86
N ALA A 25 39.31 5.11 -34.73
CA ALA A 25 39.91 4.57 -33.51
C ALA A 25 39.64 5.50 -32.32
N ASP A 26 39.04 4.97 -31.26
CA ASP A 26 38.57 5.74 -30.11
C ASP A 26 39.02 5.12 -28.78
N ARG A 27 39.32 5.97 -27.78
CA ARG A 27 39.73 5.59 -26.43
C ARG A 27 38.52 5.59 -25.51
N ARG A 28 38.18 4.43 -24.95
CA ARG A 28 37.02 4.26 -24.06
C ARG A 28 37.32 3.28 -22.94
N THR A 29 36.56 3.38 -21.85
CA THR A 29 36.60 2.40 -20.76
C THR A 29 35.74 1.20 -21.15
N VAL A 30 36.29 0.00 -21.04
CA VAL A 30 35.61 -1.26 -21.40
C VAL A 30 35.87 -2.27 -20.29
N THR A 31 34.87 -3.11 -20.02
CA THR A 31 35.04 -4.31 -19.21
C THR A 31 35.32 -5.50 -20.12
N VAL A 32 36.50 -6.09 -19.94
CA VAL A 32 36.99 -7.21 -20.74
C VAL A 32 36.81 -8.49 -19.94
N LEU A 33 36.19 -9.51 -20.54
CA LEU A 33 35.98 -10.84 -19.99
C LEU A 33 36.73 -11.87 -20.84
N PHE A 34 37.58 -12.66 -20.19
CA PHE A 34 38.16 -13.88 -20.75
C PHE A 34 37.59 -15.09 -20.03
N ALA A 35 37.04 -16.04 -20.77
CA ALA A 35 36.57 -17.32 -20.24
C ALA A 35 37.24 -18.45 -21.02
N ASP A 36 37.75 -19.46 -20.32
CA ASP A 36 38.49 -20.55 -20.93
C ASP A 36 38.14 -21.90 -20.27
N LEU A 37 38.23 -23.00 -21.02
CA LEU A 37 37.81 -24.31 -20.53
C LEU A 37 38.93 -25.00 -19.76
N CYS A 38 38.69 -25.35 -18.51
CA CYS A 38 39.70 -26.01 -17.69
C CYS A 38 40.00 -27.42 -18.22
N GLY A 39 41.28 -27.69 -18.51
CA GLY A 39 41.73 -29.03 -18.92
C GLY A 39 41.38 -29.42 -20.36
N PHE A 40 41.08 -28.45 -21.23
CA PHE A 40 40.76 -28.68 -22.65
C PHE A 40 41.80 -29.55 -23.36
N THR A 41 43.10 -29.33 -23.15
CA THR A 41 44.17 -30.13 -23.76
C THR A 41 44.04 -31.60 -23.38
N THR A 42 43.83 -31.90 -22.11
CA THR A 42 43.67 -33.26 -21.59
C THR A 42 42.38 -33.92 -22.11
N LEU A 43 41.30 -33.16 -22.26
CA LEU A 43 40.05 -33.59 -22.89
C LEU A 43 40.26 -33.90 -24.38
N SER A 44 41.01 -33.06 -25.10
CA SER A 44 41.30 -33.24 -26.53
C SER A 44 42.18 -34.45 -26.83
N GLU A 45 43.00 -34.89 -25.87
CA GLU A 45 43.81 -36.11 -25.97
C GLU A 45 43.00 -37.40 -25.74
N GLN A 46 41.86 -37.30 -25.04
CA GLN A 46 41.03 -38.44 -24.64
C GLN A 46 39.79 -38.64 -25.53
N LEU A 47 39.28 -37.57 -26.14
CA LEU A 47 38.09 -37.58 -26.99
C LEU A 47 38.45 -37.68 -28.47
N ASP A 48 37.56 -38.30 -29.24
CA ASP A 48 37.66 -38.29 -30.70
C ASP A 48 37.56 -36.84 -31.22
N PRO A 49 38.38 -36.43 -32.22
CA PRO A 49 38.36 -35.06 -32.75
C PRO A 49 36.99 -34.56 -33.22
N GLU A 50 36.12 -35.42 -33.77
CA GLU A 50 34.77 -35.02 -34.21
C GLU A 50 33.84 -34.74 -33.01
N VAL A 51 33.96 -35.54 -31.95
CA VAL A 51 33.23 -35.35 -30.69
C VAL A 51 33.72 -34.10 -29.98
N MET A 52 35.04 -33.86 -29.98
CA MET A 52 35.65 -32.68 -29.40
C MET A 52 35.20 -31.39 -30.11
N GLN A 53 35.16 -31.40 -31.45
CA GLN A 53 34.69 -30.27 -32.23
C GLN A 53 33.20 -29.98 -31.99
N THR A 54 32.38 -31.02 -31.83
CA THR A 54 30.95 -30.88 -31.52
C THR A 54 30.75 -30.25 -30.13
N LEU A 55 31.45 -30.76 -29.12
CA LEU A 55 31.42 -30.23 -27.76
C LEU A 55 31.88 -28.76 -27.70
N GLN A 56 32.97 -28.43 -28.43
CA GLN A 56 33.49 -27.07 -28.50
C GLN A 56 32.48 -26.10 -29.13
N ASN A 57 31.80 -26.51 -30.21
CA ASN A 57 30.77 -25.69 -30.87
C ASN A 57 29.54 -25.46 -29.97
N GLU A 58 29.10 -26.49 -29.25
CA GLU A 58 27.99 -26.37 -28.29
C GLU A 58 28.36 -25.46 -27.11
N LEU A 59 29.56 -25.62 -26.56
CA LEU A 59 30.07 -24.76 -25.50
C LEU A 59 30.14 -23.30 -25.97
N PHE A 60 30.78 -23.02 -27.11
CA PHE A 60 30.89 -21.66 -27.64
C PHE A 60 29.54 -21.04 -27.96
N LYS A 61 28.55 -21.83 -28.40
CA LYS A 61 27.18 -21.35 -28.58
C LYS A 61 26.57 -20.90 -27.25
N GLU A 62 26.70 -21.69 -26.18
CA GLU A 62 26.18 -21.35 -24.86
C GLU A 62 26.89 -20.15 -24.22
N LEU A 63 28.23 -20.07 -24.34
CA LEU A 63 28.99 -18.93 -23.83
C LEU A 63 28.64 -17.65 -24.59
N THR A 64 28.49 -17.73 -25.93
CA THR A 64 28.06 -16.58 -26.75
C THR A 64 26.66 -16.11 -26.37
N ALA A 65 25.74 -17.05 -26.10
CA ALA A 65 24.39 -16.72 -25.63
C ALA A 65 24.43 -16.00 -24.27
N ALA A 66 25.26 -16.47 -23.32
CA ALA A 66 25.44 -15.80 -22.04
C ALA A 66 25.95 -14.36 -22.20
N VAL A 67 26.95 -14.12 -23.04
CA VAL A 67 27.45 -12.75 -23.32
C VAL A 67 26.35 -11.86 -23.91
N ARG A 68 25.64 -12.36 -24.92
CA ARG A 68 24.59 -11.58 -25.63
C ARG A 68 23.38 -11.28 -24.75
N ASN A 69 22.99 -12.19 -23.86
CA ASN A 69 21.85 -11.98 -22.94
C ASN A 69 22.06 -10.79 -22.00
N PHE A 70 23.32 -10.50 -21.68
CA PHE A 70 23.70 -9.32 -20.89
C PHE A 70 24.25 -8.20 -21.78
N GLY A 71 23.93 -8.21 -23.08
CA GLY A 71 24.32 -7.20 -24.09
C GLY A 71 25.81 -6.93 -24.25
N GLY A 72 26.65 -7.92 -23.93
CA GLY A 72 28.06 -7.91 -24.29
C GLY A 72 28.26 -8.31 -25.75
N PHE A 73 29.46 -8.03 -26.26
CA PHE A 73 29.90 -8.39 -27.60
C PHE A 73 31.04 -9.42 -27.53
N VAL A 74 30.91 -10.54 -28.26
CA VAL A 74 32.00 -11.51 -28.40
C VAL A 74 32.95 -11.02 -29.50
N ASP A 75 34.17 -10.65 -29.11
CA ASP A 75 35.18 -10.12 -30.04
C ASP A 75 35.78 -11.24 -30.90
N LYS A 76 36.29 -12.29 -30.26
CA LYS A 76 36.84 -13.47 -30.93
C LYS A 76 36.98 -14.68 -30.01
N PHE A 77 37.19 -15.83 -30.62
CA PHE A 77 37.66 -17.05 -29.96
C PHE A 77 39.18 -17.18 -30.14
N ILE A 78 39.89 -17.56 -29.09
CA ILE A 78 41.35 -17.77 -29.07
C ILE A 78 41.61 -19.19 -28.57
N GLY A 79 41.65 -20.15 -29.49
CA GLY A 79 41.73 -21.56 -29.12
C GLY A 79 40.44 -22.03 -28.45
N ASP A 80 40.54 -22.41 -27.18
CA ASP A 80 39.48 -22.79 -26.25
C ASP A 80 38.93 -21.62 -25.41
N ALA A 81 39.58 -20.45 -25.48
CA ALA A 81 39.16 -19.26 -24.76
C ALA A 81 38.22 -18.35 -25.58
N LEU A 82 37.26 -17.74 -24.90
CA LEU A 82 36.36 -16.71 -25.41
C LEU A 82 36.78 -15.34 -24.86
N LEU A 83 36.88 -14.36 -25.76
CA LEU A 83 37.06 -12.94 -25.42
C LEU A 83 35.77 -12.17 -25.67
N ALA A 84 35.23 -11.56 -24.60
CA ALA A 84 34.05 -10.71 -24.66
C ALA A 84 34.31 -9.30 -24.11
N LEU A 85 33.54 -8.36 -24.62
CA LEU A 85 33.64 -6.93 -24.33
C LEU A 85 32.27 -6.39 -23.90
N PHE A 86 32.25 -5.60 -22.84
CA PHE A 86 31.11 -4.81 -22.37
C PHE A 86 31.58 -3.35 -22.32
N GLY A 87 30.87 -2.43 -22.98
CA GLY A 87 31.37 -1.07 -23.24
C GLY A 87 31.80 -0.81 -24.69
N ALA A 88 31.76 -1.83 -25.55
CA ALA A 88 32.12 -1.74 -26.95
C ALA A 88 31.36 -2.81 -27.78
N PRO A 89 30.72 -2.45 -28.92
CA PRO A 89 30.68 -1.12 -29.53
C PRO A 89 29.76 -0.11 -28.83
N VAL A 90 28.78 -0.59 -28.04
CA VAL A 90 27.83 0.20 -27.24
C VAL A 90 28.24 0.14 -25.77
N ALA A 91 28.16 1.27 -25.06
CA ALA A 91 28.52 1.37 -23.65
C ALA A 91 27.31 1.63 -22.77
N HIS A 92 27.35 1.06 -21.55
CA HIS A 92 26.35 1.22 -20.50
C HIS A 92 27.06 1.44 -19.16
N GLU A 93 26.43 2.18 -18.24
CA GLU A 93 27.04 2.44 -16.93
C GLU A 93 27.26 1.16 -16.10
N ASP A 94 26.45 0.12 -16.32
CA ASP A 94 26.46 -1.15 -15.62
C ASP A 94 27.26 -2.26 -16.34
N ASP A 95 28.05 -1.93 -17.36
CA ASP A 95 28.89 -2.89 -18.12
C ASP A 95 29.75 -3.81 -17.21
N PRO A 96 30.36 -3.34 -16.10
CA PRO A 96 31.05 -4.21 -15.15
C PRO A 96 30.13 -5.24 -14.47
N GLU A 97 28.89 -4.86 -14.11
CA GLU A 97 27.91 -5.75 -13.49
C GLU A 97 27.41 -6.78 -14.51
N ARG A 98 27.10 -6.33 -15.73
CA ARG A 98 26.65 -7.18 -16.84
C ARG A 98 27.69 -8.25 -17.19
N ALA A 99 28.97 -7.88 -17.19
CA ALA A 99 30.07 -8.84 -17.38
C ALA A 99 30.12 -9.91 -16.29
N LEU A 100 29.89 -9.55 -15.01
CA LEU A 100 29.87 -10.52 -13.91
C LEU A 100 28.66 -11.44 -13.96
N ARG A 101 27.47 -10.91 -14.30
CA ARG A 101 26.26 -11.71 -14.52
C ARG A 101 26.45 -12.70 -15.68
N ALA A 102 27.07 -12.25 -16.77
CA ALA A 102 27.43 -13.10 -17.89
C ALA A 102 28.40 -14.21 -17.46
N ALA A 103 29.43 -13.91 -16.66
CA ALA A 103 30.36 -14.91 -16.16
C ALA A 103 29.68 -15.98 -15.28
N LEU A 104 28.77 -15.58 -14.39
CA LEU A 104 28.01 -16.52 -13.57
C LEU A 104 27.06 -17.39 -14.41
N ASP A 105 26.39 -16.80 -15.42
CA ASP A 105 25.53 -17.55 -16.35
C ASP A 105 26.36 -18.52 -17.22
N MET A 106 27.56 -18.12 -17.66
CA MET A 106 28.50 -19.01 -18.37
C MET A 106 28.86 -20.23 -17.52
N MET A 107 29.18 -20.05 -16.24
CA MET A 107 29.46 -21.15 -15.32
C MET A 107 28.25 -22.09 -15.19
N ALA A 108 27.05 -21.53 -14.98
CA ALA A 108 25.82 -22.31 -14.82
C ALA A 108 25.42 -23.08 -16.10
N ARG A 109 25.63 -22.50 -17.28
CA ARG A 109 25.40 -23.17 -18.58
C ARG A 109 26.41 -24.29 -18.84
N THR A 110 27.68 -24.04 -18.54
CA THR A 110 28.76 -25.03 -18.73
C THR A 110 28.55 -26.23 -17.83
N ALA A 111 28.13 -26.02 -16.57
CA ALA A 111 27.78 -27.11 -15.65
C ALA A 111 26.62 -27.97 -16.19
N ARG A 112 25.54 -27.35 -16.67
CA ARG A 112 24.38 -28.04 -17.28
C ARG A 112 24.75 -28.82 -18.55
N LEU A 113 25.65 -28.29 -19.38
CA LEU A 113 26.15 -28.97 -20.56
C LEU A 113 26.95 -30.23 -20.15
N GLY A 114 27.77 -30.13 -19.10
CA GLY A 114 28.50 -31.26 -18.53
C GLY A 114 27.60 -32.36 -17.96
N GLU A 115 26.44 -32.02 -17.39
CA GLU A 115 25.44 -32.99 -16.93
C GLU A 115 24.72 -33.71 -18.08
N SER A 116 24.55 -33.02 -19.22
CA SER A 116 23.79 -33.51 -20.37
C SER A 116 24.61 -34.38 -21.33
N ALA A 117 25.95 -34.30 -21.27
CA ALA A 117 26.87 -35.01 -22.14
C ALA A 117 27.95 -35.76 -21.32
N PRO A 118 27.68 -36.98 -20.81
CA PRO A 118 28.61 -37.73 -19.96
C PRO A 118 29.70 -38.43 -20.79
N HIS A 119 30.55 -37.66 -21.48
CA HIS A 119 31.61 -38.21 -22.36
C HIS A 119 33.02 -38.18 -21.74
N SER A 120 33.17 -37.64 -20.54
CA SER A 120 34.44 -37.61 -19.80
C SER A 120 34.10 -37.64 -18.32
N GLY A 121 34.65 -38.55 -17.52
CA GLY A 121 34.33 -38.70 -16.09
C GLY A 121 34.77 -37.54 -15.19
N SER A 122 34.63 -36.28 -15.62
CA SER A 122 35.00 -35.05 -14.93
C SER A 122 34.05 -33.90 -15.31
N PRO A 123 33.71 -33.00 -14.38
CA PRO A 123 32.82 -31.86 -14.65
C PRO A 123 33.50 -30.86 -15.60
N LEU A 124 32.72 -30.30 -16.54
CA LEU A 124 33.16 -29.17 -17.37
C LEU A 124 33.17 -27.90 -16.51
N LEU A 125 34.35 -27.30 -16.35
CA LEU A 125 34.55 -26.09 -15.55
C LEU A 125 35.24 -25.01 -16.39
N LEU A 126 34.93 -23.75 -16.08
CA LEU A 126 35.61 -22.58 -16.64
C LEU A 126 36.49 -21.93 -15.59
N HIS A 127 37.54 -21.25 -16.06
CA HIS A 127 38.24 -20.22 -15.30
C HIS A 127 38.09 -18.88 -16.03
N ILE A 128 37.70 -17.82 -15.30
CA ILE A 128 37.28 -16.56 -15.90
C ILE A 128 38.06 -15.40 -15.28
N GLY A 129 38.51 -14.47 -16.11
CA GLY A 129 39.20 -13.25 -15.71
C GLY A 129 38.50 -12.01 -16.26
N ILE A 130 38.18 -11.04 -15.39
CA ILE A 130 37.46 -9.83 -15.77
C ILE A 130 38.19 -8.58 -15.30
N ASN A 131 38.43 -7.64 -16.20
CA ASN A 131 39.06 -6.38 -15.84
C ASN A 131 38.44 -5.18 -16.58
N THR A 132 38.22 -4.09 -15.83
CA THR A 132 37.67 -2.83 -16.35
C THR A 132 38.78 -1.80 -16.45
N GLY A 133 38.85 -1.08 -17.57
CA GLY A 133 39.86 -0.05 -17.77
C GLY A 133 39.87 0.53 -19.19
N PRO A 134 40.72 1.54 -19.45
CA PRO A 134 40.81 2.18 -20.74
C PRO A 134 41.39 1.22 -21.80
N VAL A 135 40.82 1.25 -23.00
CA VAL A 135 41.29 0.54 -24.19
C VAL A 135 41.18 1.42 -25.43
N VAL A 136 41.94 1.09 -26.47
CA VAL A 136 41.76 1.67 -27.81
C VAL A 136 40.98 0.67 -28.65
N THR A 137 39.83 1.11 -29.17
CA THR A 137 38.95 0.32 -30.05
C THR A 137 39.05 0.86 -31.47
N GLY A 138 39.18 0.00 -32.48
CA GLY A 138 39.24 0.43 -33.89
C GLY A 138 39.64 -0.67 -34.87
N GLY A 139 39.45 -0.42 -36.18
CA GLY A 139 39.79 -1.38 -37.24
C GLY A 139 41.29 -1.48 -37.47
N LEU A 140 41.91 -2.61 -37.07
CA LEU A 140 43.29 -2.96 -37.39
C LEU A 140 43.31 -3.90 -38.60
N GLY A 141 43.85 -3.43 -39.73
CA GLY A 141 43.98 -4.21 -40.97
C GLY A 141 44.33 -3.35 -42.19
N ILE A 142 45.00 -3.94 -43.19
CA ILE A 142 45.30 -3.31 -44.49
C ILE A 142 44.33 -3.88 -45.54
N GLY A 143 43.56 -3.03 -46.22
CA GLY A 143 42.63 -3.44 -47.29
C GLY A 143 41.19 -3.68 -46.84
N THR A 144 40.47 -4.56 -47.54
CA THR A 144 39.02 -4.83 -47.37
C THR A 144 38.66 -5.75 -46.19
N ALA A 145 39.64 -6.23 -45.43
CA ALA A 145 39.44 -7.00 -44.21
C ALA A 145 39.79 -6.14 -42.98
N LYS A 146 38.88 -5.24 -42.58
CA LYS A 146 38.97 -4.52 -41.30
C LYS A 146 38.18 -5.30 -40.25
N SER A 147 38.87 -6.01 -39.36
CA SER A 147 38.25 -6.55 -38.14
C SER A 147 38.26 -5.49 -37.04
N TYR A 148 37.14 -5.30 -36.36
CA TYR A 148 37.09 -4.53 -35.10
C TYR A 148 38.05 -5.20 -34.11
N SER A 149 38.96 -4.44 -33.50
CA SER A 149 39.94 -5.00 -32.56
C SER A 149 40.15 -4.04 -31.40
N VAL A 150 40.34 -4.61 -30.22
CA VAL A 150 40.61 -3.88 -28.98
C VAL A 150 42.04 -4.13 -28.53
N THR A 151 42.77 -3.07 -28.18
CA THR A 151 44.15 -3.16 -27.68
C THR A 151 44.34 -2.29 -26.44
N GLY A 152 45.07 -2.80 -25.43
CA GLY A 152 45.37 -2.08 -24.19
C GLY A 152 45.79 -2.99 -23.03
N ASP A 153 46.40 -2.40 -21.99
CA ASP A 153 46.81 -3.13 -20.77
C ASP A 153 45.63 -3.80 -20.05
N THR A 154 44.42 -3.25 -20.19
CA THR A 154 43.17 -3.81 -19.65
C THR A 154 42.91 -5.22 -20.18
N VAL A 155 43.09 -5.45 -21.48
CA VAL A 155 42.89 -6.77 -22.14
C VAL A 155 43.91 -7.77 -21.62
N ASN A 156 45.19 -7.38 -21.60
CA ASN A 156 46.27 -8.23 -21.08
C ASN A 156 46.09 -8.58 -19.60
N THR A 157 45.55 -7.66 -18.81
CA THR A 157 45.29 -7.88 -17.39
C THR A 157 44.13 -8.85 -17.19
N ALA A 158 43.02 -8.73 -17.95
CA ALA A 158 41.91 -9.68 -17.91
C ALA A 158 42.35 -11.10 -18.28
N GLN A 159 43.15 -11.26 -19.34
CA GLN A 159 43.72 -12.55 -19.74
C GLN A 159 44.58 -13.18 -18.62
N ARG A 160 45.40 -12.36 -17.95
CA ARG A 160 46.26 -12.85 -16.86
C ARG A 160 45.48 -13.23 -15.61
N LEU A 161 44.39 -12.51 -15.31
CA LEU A 161 43.47 -12.89 -14.24
C LEU A 161 42.81 -14.24 -14.55
N GLN A 162 42.42 -14.47 -15.81
CA GLN A 162 41.87 -15.76 -16.25
C GLN A 162 42.90 -16.88 -16.06
N SER A 163 44.15 -16.67 -16.49
CA SER A 163 45.21 -17.69 -16.33
C SER A 163 45.62 -17.95 -14.88
N LEU A 164 45.26 -17.06 -13.94
CA LEU A 164 45.51 -17.19 -12.51
C LEU A 164 44.35 -17.91 -11.78
N ALA A 165 43.12 -17.80 -12.30
CA ALA A 165 41.91 -18.34 -11.70
C ALA A 165 41.96 -19.88 -11.65
N ALA A 166 41.55 -20.48 -10.53
CA ALA A 166 41.41 -21.92 -10.44
C ALA A 166 40.13 -22.40 -11.16
N PRO A 167 39.97 -23.72 -11.42
CA PRO A 167 38.76 -24.24 -12.06
C PRO A 167 37.49 -23.88 -11.28
N GLY A 168 36.53 -23.25 -11.94
CA GLY A 168 35.29 -22.76 -11.36
C GLY A 168 35.38 -21.37 -10.73
N GLU A 169 36.51 -20.68 -10.84
CA GLU A 169 36.70 -19.34 -10.27
C GLU A 169 36.56 -18.20 -11.30
N VAL A 170 36.04 -17.07 -10.82
CA VAL A 170 36.02 -15.79 -11.52
C VAL A 170 36.89 -14.80 -10.75
N LEU A 171 37.98 -14.33 -11.36
CA LEU A 171 38.86 -13.33 -10.78
C LEU A 171 38.66 -11.97 -11.42
N VAL A 172 38.63 -10.92 -10.59
CA VAL A 172 38.40 -9.55 -11.02
C VAL A 172 39.51 -8.59 -10.56
N GLY A 173 39.79 -7.59 -11.39
CA GLY A 173 40.67 -6.47 -11.03
C GLY A 173 40.01 -5.45 -10.11
N GLU A 174 40.84 -4.59 -9.48
CA GLU A 174 40.39 -3.58 -8.50
C GLU A 174 39.24 -2.69 -8.99
N LEU A 175 39.32 -2.16 -10.22
CA LEU A 175 38.29 -1.25 -10.72
C LEU A 175 36.95 -1.98 -10.91
N THR A 176 36.96 -3.20 -11.47
CA THR A 176 35.76 -4.04 -11.61
C THR A 176 35.14 -4.31 -10.23
N HIS A 177 35.94 -4.71 -9.24
CA HIS A 177 35.47 -4.91 -7.86
C HIS A 177 34.83 -3.65 -7.29
N ARG A 178 35.51 -2.49 -7.36
CA ARG A 178 34.98 -1.24 -6.79
C ARG A 178 33.65 -0.82 -7.39
N LEU A 179 33.50 -0.99 -8.71
CA LEU A 179 32.28 -0.62 -9.43
C LEU A 179 31.13 -1.58 -9.14
N THR A 180 31.38 -2.80 -8.64
CA THR A 180 30.35 -3.85 -8.55
C THR A 180 30.17 -4.45 -7.14
N ARG A 181 30.98 -4.04 -6.16
CA ARG A 181 30.89 -4.47 -4.75
C ARG A 181 29.53 -4.20 -4.08
N HIS A 182 28.68 -3.39 -4.71
CA HIS A 182 27.34 -3.08 -4.25
C HIS A 182 26.32 -4.16 -4.66
N ALA A 183 26.62 -4.95 -5.70
CA ALA A 183 25.77 -6.00 -6.26
C ALA A 183 26.31 -7.43 -6.03
N PHE A 184 27.62 -7.58 -5.79
CA PHE A 184 28.28 -8.88 -5.66
C PHE A 184 29.17 -8.99 -4.41
N ALA A 185 29.28 -10.23 -3.90
CA ALA A 185 30.18 -10.61 -2.83
C ALA A 185 31.54 -11.06 -3.38
N TYR A 186 32.61 -10.72 -2.64
CA TYR A 186 33.99 -10.96 -3.05
C TYR A 186 34.88 -11.41 -1.89
N GLU A 187 35.84 -12.28 -2.18
CA GLU A 187 37.00 -12.54 -1.34
C GLU A 187 38.25 -11.82 -1.89
N SER A 188 38.97 -11.09 -1.05
CA SER A 188 40.22 -10.44 -1.46
C SER A 188 41.39 -11.42 -1.45
N LEU A 189 42.09 -11.54 -2.58
CA LEU A 189 43.33 -12.32 -2.71
C LEU A 189 44.58 -11.46 -2.51
N GLY A 190 44.41 -10.18 -2.20
CA GLY A 190 45.50 -9.23 -1.96
C GLY A 190 46.27 -8.85 -3.24
N ASP A 191 47.48 -8.35 -3.01
CA ASP A 191 48.40 -7.89 -4.06
C ASP A 191 49.10 -9.07 -4.75
N VAL A 192 48.74 -9.34 -6.00
CA VAL A 192 49.31 -10.44 -6.79
C VAL A 192 50.23 -9.91 -7.88
N VAL A 193 51.43 -10.49 -7.99
CA VAL A 193 52.38 -10.18 -9.08
C VAL A 193 51.99 -10.98 -10.32
N LEU A 194 51.42 -10.29 -11.32
CA LEU A 194 51.10 -10.90 -12.60
C LEU A 194 52.37 -11.02 -13.46
N ARG A 195 52.61 -12.18 -14.06
CA ARG A 195 53.79 -12.43 -14.91
C ARG A 195 53.94 -11.35 -16.00
N GLY A 196 55.10 -10.73 -16.07
CA GLY A 196 55.41 -9.71 -17.08
C GLY A 196 54.70 -8.36 -16.88
N LYS A 197 54.22 -8.04 -15.68
CA LYS A 197 53.78 -6.68 -15.29
C LYS A 197 54.75 -6.10 -14.26
N ALA A 198 55.07 -4.81 -14.38
CA ALA A 198 55.76 -4.08 -13.32
C ALA A 198 54.74 -3.72 -12.23
N GLY A 199 54.93 -4.21 -11.00
CA GLY A 199 54.05 -3.97 -9.85
C GLY A 199 53.08 -5.13 -9.55
N SER A 200 52.47 -5.10 -8.37
CA SER A 200 51.36 -5.98 -7.99
C SER A 200 50.02 -5.38 -8.42
N VAL A 201 49.02 -6.24 -8.62
CA VAL A 201 47.63 -5.85 -8.88
C VAL A 201 46.76 -6.44 -7.79
N LEU A 202 45.84 -5.66 -7.24
CA LEU A 202 44.87 -6.14 -6.26
C LEU A 202 43.82 -7.00 -6.95
N VAL A 203 43.71 -8.26 -6.53
CA VAL A 203 42.82 -9.27 -7.13
C VAL A 203 41.74 -9.68 -6.14
N HIS A 204 40.51 -9.83 -6.64
CA HIS A 204 39.39 -10.34 -5.85
C HIS A 204 38.75 -11.52 -6.57
N ARG A 205 38.35 -12.54 -5.81
CA ARG A 205 37.54 -13.65 -6.29
C ARG A 205 36.07 -13.32 -6.09
N LEU A 206 35.26 -13.52 -7.12
CA LEU A 206 33.81 -13.34 -7.05
C LEU A 206 33.16 -14.56 -6.40
N ASP A 207 32.40 -14.36 -5.32
CA ASP A 207 31.69 -15.45 -4.64
C ASP A 207 30.25 -15.62 -5.15
N GLY A 208 29.60 -14.53 -5.59
CA GLY A 208 28.25 -14.55 -6.13
C GLY A 208 27.48 -13.23 -5.96
N PRO A 209 26.22 -13.16 -6.42
CA PRO A 209 25.37 -11.98 -6.23
C PRO A 209 24.95 -11.83 -4.76
N LEU A 210 24.79 -10.59 -4.30
CA LEU A 210 24.25 -10.32 -2.96
C LEU A 210 22.74 -10.62 -2.91
N ALA A 211 22.26 -11.18 -1.80
CA ALA A 211 20.83 -11.48 -1.59
C ALA A 211 19.92 -10.23 -1.62
N ALA A 212 20.49 -9.06 -1.36
CA ALA A 212 19.84 -7.76 -1.54
C ALA A 212 20.84 -6.80 -2.21
N PRO A 213 20.81 -6.68 -3.56
CA PRO A 213 21.66 -5.75 -4.30
C PRO A 213 21.43 -4.32 -3.83
N ARG A 214 22.50 -3.59 -3.57
CA ARG A 214 22.44 -2.18 -3.15
C ARG A 214 22.46 -1.33 -4.42
N ALA A 215 21.46 -0.49 -4.65
CA ALA A 215 21.65 0.60 -5.61
C ALA A 215 22.75 1.51 -5.06
N ALA A 216 23.92 1.57 -5.69
CA ALA A 216 24.93 2.56 -5.34
C ALA A 216 24.28 3.94 -5.56
N ARG A 217 24.14 4.72 -4.48
CA ARG A 217 23.52 6.05 -4.53
C ARG A 217 24.46 7.09 -3.96
N GLY A 218 24.41 8.27 -4.53
CA GLY A 218 25.15 9.42 -4.04
C GLY A 218 26.66 9.25 -4.17
N LEU A 219 27.43 9.62 -3.15
CA LEU A 219 28.90 9.55 -3.22
C LEU A 219 29.44 8.10 -3.32
N GLU A 220 28.63 7.07 -3.03
CA GLU A 220 29.03 5.67 -3.12
C GLU A 220 29.35 5.23 -4.57
N THR A 221 28.71 5.84 -5.59
CA THR A 221 29.03 5.63 -7.02
C THR A 221 30.44 6.11 -7.36
N LEU A 222 30.89 7.17 -6.69
CA LEU A 222 32.25 7.74 -6.79
C LEU A 222 33.26 6.98 -5.91
N GLY A 223 32.83 5.89 -5.26
CA GLY A 223 33.65 5.04 -4.40
C GLY A 223 33.85 5.58 -2.98
N LEU A 224 33.16 6.66 -2.61
CA LEU A 224 33.21 7.29 -1.28
C LEU A 224 32.09 6.74 -0.40
N SER A 225 32.42 6.17 0.77
CA SER A 225 31.45 5.63 1.72
C SER A 225 31.85 5.98 3.14
N ALA A 226 30.88 6.28 3.99
CA ALA A 226 31.10 6.57 5.41
C ALA A 226 30.20 5.71 6.32
N PRO A 227 30.67 5.31 7.51
CA PRO A 227 29.82 4.66 8.51
C PRO A 227 28.75 5.63 9.06
N LEU A 228 27.78 5.12 9.82
CA LEU A 228 26.82 5.97 10.51
C LEU A 228 27.54 6.77 11.62
N ILE A 229 27.50 8.10 11.55
CA ILE A 229 28.19 9.01 12.46
C ILE A 229 27.17 9.87 13.23
N GLY A 230 27.44 10.13 14.50
CA GLY A 230 26.65 11.06 15.33
C GLY A 230 25.25 10.56 15.74
N ARG A 231 24.95 9.26 15.59
CA ARG A 231 23.61 8.68 15.83
C ARG A 231 23.56 7.53 16.84
N GLY A 232 24.63 7.33 17.62
CA GLY A 232 24.72 6.21 18.57
C GLY A 232 23.64 6.24 19.67
N ALA A 233 23.28 7.42 20.16
CA ALA A 233 22.26 7.56 21.20
C ALA A 233 20.85 7.21 20.69
N GLU A 234 20.51 7.60 19.46
CA GLU A 234 19.24 7.23 18.81
C GLU A 234 19.20 5.73 18.55
N LEU A 235 20.27 5.16 17.99
CA LEU A 235 20.38 3.73 17.70
C LEU A 235 20.21 2.89 18.98
N ASN A 236 20.90 3.25 20.05
CA ASN A 236 20.79 2.56 21.34
C ASN A 236 19.37 2.63 21.92
N ARG A 237 18.67 3.76 21.77
CA ARG A 237 17.26 3.88 22.19
C ARG A 237 16.35 2.97 21.38
N MET A 238 16.55 2.88 20.05
CA MET A 238 15.78 1.97 19.20
C MET A 238 16.00 0.50 19.58
N LEU A 239 17.24 0.10 19.86
CA LEU A 239 17.59 -1.25 20.34
C LEU A 239 16.96 -1.55 21.70
N ALA A 240 17.00 -0.60 22.63
CA ALA A 240 16.38 -0.73 23.95
C ALA A 240 14.84 -0.89 23.83
N SER A 241 14.19 -0.15 22.93
CA SER A 241 12.77 -0.37 22.64
C SER A 241 12.51 -1.76 22.08
N LEU A 242 13.36 -2.27 21.16
CA LEU A 242 13.19 -3.62 20.63
C LEU A 242 13.33 -4.70 21.72
N ASP A 243 14.25 -4.52 22.68
CA ASP A 243 14.35 -5.41 23.85
C ASP A 243 13.04 -5.43 24.66
N GLN A 244 12.44 -4.27 24.92
CA GLN A 244 11.15 -4.18 25.63
C GLN A 244 10.02 -4.87 24.86
N ALA A 245 9.99 -4.69 23.53
CA ALA A 245 9.06 -5.40 22.66
C ALA A 245 9.26 -6.91 22.76
N CYS A 246 10.50 -7.41 22.68
CA CYS A 246 10.78 -8.83 22.85
C CYS A 246 10.33 -9.37 24.22
N GLY A 247 10.35 -8.53 25.26
CA GLY A 247 9.83 -8.80 26.60
C GLY A 247 8.29 -8.88 26.72
N GLY A 248 7.54 -8.59 25.66
CA GLY A 248 6.08 -8.67 25.62
C GLY A 248 5.35 -7.35 25.90
N SER A 249 6.04 -6.22 25.75
CA SER A 249 5.44 -4.88 25.85
C SER A 249 5.54 -4.19 24.51
N ALA A 250 4.43 -4.07 23.79
CA ALA A 250 4.45 -3.50 22.44
C ALA A 250 5.03 -2.07 22.43
N GLN A 251 5.81 -1.74 21.42
CA GLN A 251 6.51 -0.46 21.32
C GLN A 251 6.18 0.26 20.02
N LEU A 252 5.85 1.55 20.12
CA LEU A 252 5.80 2.47 19.00
C LEU A 252 7.02 3.39 19.03
N VAL A 253 7.87 3.30 18.01
CA VAL A 253 9.02 4.20 17.85
C VAL A 253 8.82 5.09 16.64
N ARG A 254 8.89 6.40 16.85
CA ARG A 254 8.78 7.42 15.81
C ARG A 254 10.12 8.07 15.55
N LEU A 255 10.57 8.01 14.31
CA LEU A 255 11.76 8.74 13.86
C LEU A 255 11.34 9.98 13.06
N VAL A 256 11.53 11.15 13.67
CA VAL A 256 11.08 12.43 13.13
C VAL A 256 12.28 13.24 12.67
N GLY A 257 12.22 13.75 11.45
CA GLY A 257 13.25 14.69 11.00
C GLY A 257 13.05 15.13 9.55
N GLU A 258 13.76 16.20 9.19
CA GLU A 258 13.71 16.77 7.84
C GLU A 258 14.20 15.82 6.74
N ALA A 259 13.91 16.15 5.49
CA ALA A 259 14.44 15.40 4.35
C ALA A 259 15.98 15.40 4.37
N GLY A 260 16.59 14.25 4.04
CA GLY A 260 18.06 14.11 3.97
C GLY A 260 18.80 13.98 5.31
N ILE A 261 18.13 14.15 6.46
CA ILE A 261 18.76 14.16 7.79
C ILE A 261 19.38 12.83 8.25
N GLY A 262 19.18 11.74 7.47
CA GLY A 262 19.71 10.41 7.75
C GLY A 262 18.71 9.38 8.32
N LYS A 263 17.39 9.64 8.26
CA LYS A 263 16.34 8.71 8.79
C LYS A 263 16.50 7.29 8.25
N SER A 264 16.47 7.12 6.92
CA SER A 264 16.58 5.80 6.29
C SER A 264 17.94 5.13 6.52
N ARG A 265 19.04 5.91 6.62
CA ARG A 265 20.37 5.37 6.98
C ARG A 265 20.37 4.80 8.40
N LEU A 266 19.78 5.52 9.36
CA LEU A 266 19.66 5.06 10.74
C LEU A 266 18.77 3.80 10.85
N VAL A 267 17.66 3.76 10.12
CA VAL A 267 16.80 2.56 10.06
C VAL A 267 17.55 1.35 9.50
N ARG A 268 18.33 1.54 8.42
CA ARG A 268 19.15 0.46 7.85
C ARG A 268 20.20 -0.04 8.84
N GLU A 269 20.91 0.88 9.50
CA GLU A 269 21.91 0.51 10.52
C GLU A 269 21.27 -0.25 11.68
N PHE A 270 20.10 0.20 12.14
CA PHE A 270 19.32 -0.49 13.16
C PHE A 270 18.95 -1.91 12.73
N VAL A 271 18.40 -2.10 11.53
CA VAL A 271 18.02 -3.43 11.03
C VAL A 271 19.23 -4.34 10.83
N ALA A 272 20.36 -3.80 10.33
CA ALA A 272 21.62 -4.54 10.23
C ALA A 272 22.09 -5.01 11.62
N ARG A 273 22.07 -4.12 12.62
CA ARG A 273 22.45 -4.43 13.99
C ARG A 273 21.54 -5.49 14.63
N VAL A 274 20.24 -5.44 14.35
CA VAL A 274 19.28 -6.46 14.76
C VAL A 274 19.59 -7.83 14.15
N GLY A 275 20.09 -7.87 12.90
CA GLY A 275 20.54 -9.10 12.26
C GLY A 275 21.84 -9.68 12.84
N ASP A 276 22.75 -8.81 13.30
CA ASP A 276 24.06 -9.21 13.83
C ASP A 276 24.03 -9.63 15.32
N GLU A 277 23.11 -9.09 16.12
CA GLU A 277 23.06 -9.35 17.56
C GLU A 277 22.26 -10.62 17.90
N ASP A 278 22.92 -11.61 18.52
CA ASP A 278 22.34 -12.91 18.87
C ASP A 278 21.02 -12.83 19.65
N ARG A 279 20.86 -11.82 20.51
CA ARG A 279 19.64 -11.61 21.31
C ARG A 279 18.40 -11.33 20.45
N PHE A 280 18.59 -10.86 19.22
CA PHE A 280 17.51 -10.55 18.28
C PHE A 280 17.40 -11.54 17.12
N ARG A 281 18.15 -12.65 17.13
CA ARG A 281 18.18 -13.64 16.04
C ARG A 281 16.80 -14.19 15.66
N ASN A 282 15.86 -14.23 16.60
CA ASN A 282 14.50 -14.71 16.37
C ASN A 282 13.51 -13.59 15.99
N VAL A 283 13.94 -12.33 15.91
CA VAL A 283 13.08 -11.21 15.51
C VAL A 283 12.85 -11.27 14.01
N THR A 284 11.58 -11.23 13.62
CA THR A 284 11.22 -11.10 12.22
C THR A 284 11.05 -9.65 11.84
N VAL A 285 11.72 -9.23 10.77
CA VAL A 285 11.63 -7.85 10.27
C VAL A 285 10.75 -7.79 9.03
N ARG A 286 9.85 -6.82 8.98
CA ARG A 286 9.04 -6.46 7.80
C ARG A 286 9.22 -4.99 7.51
N GLN A 287 9.54 -4.66 6.27
CA GLN A 287 9.80 -3.29 5.83
C GLN A 287 8.82 -2.88 4.74
N ALA A 288 8.26 -1.70 4.89
CA ALA A 288 7.35 -1.05 3.95
C ALA A 288 7.77 0.42 3.78
N THR A 289 7.52 0.98 2.60
CA THR A 289 7.79 2.40 2.29
C THR A 289 6.53 3.00 1.69
N CYS A 290 6.13 4.16 2.19
CA CYS A 290 4.92 4.80 1.70
C CYS A 290 5.15 5.53 0.37
N SER A 291 4.16 5.52 -0.52
CA SER A 291 4.26 6.16 -1.85
C SER A 291 3.86 7.64 -1.85
N PRO A 292 4.67 8.55 -2.44
CA PRO A 292 4.36 9.99 -2.49
C PRO A 292 3.26 10.38 -3.50
N LEU A 293 2.86 9.47 -4.41
CA LEU A 293 1.87 9.75 -5.46
C LEU A 293 0.40 9.57 -4.99
N GLY A 294 0.19 9.46 -3.67
CA GLY A 294 -1.09 9.09 -3.09
C GLY A 294 -1.22 7.57 -3.08
N GLU A 295 -1.28 6.99 -1.90
CA GLU A 295 -1.49 5.56 -1.77
C GLU A 295 -2.94 5.18 -2.11
N GLN A 296 -3.11 3.97 -2.65
CA GLN A 296 -4.40 3.28 -2.61
C GLN A 296 -4.88 3.23 -1.15
N SER A 297 -6.20 3.15 -0.93
CA SER A 297 -6.69 2.85 0.42
C SER A 297 -6.07 1.54 0.92
N PHE A 298 -5.59 1.55 2.17
CA PHE A 298 -4.75 0.51 2.75
C PHE A 298 -3.36 0.34 2.11
N GLY A 299 -2.81 1.30 1.39
CA GLY A 299 -1.54 1.16 0.68
C GLY A 299 -0.33 0.88 1.59
N ALA A 300 -0.15 1.64 2.66
CA ALA A 300 0.94 1.39 3.61
C ALA A 300 0.81 0.02 4.28
N LEU A 301 -0.41 -0.36 4.65
CA LEU A 301 -0.69 -1.70 5.18
C LEU A 301 -0.46 -2.80 4.13
N GLY A 302 -0.90 -2.57 2.89
CA GLY A 302 -0.69 -3.45 1.75
C GLY A 302 0.79 -3.66 1.47
N ALA A 303 1.62 -2.62 1.60
CA ALA A 303 3.07 -2.74 1.51
C ALA A 303 3.66 -3.63 2.63
N VAL A 304 3.13 -3.56 3.86
CA VAL A 304 3.51 -4.48 4.95
C VAL A 304 3.11 -5.92 4.61
N VAL A 305 1.90 -6.14 4.07
CA VAL A 305 1.43 -7.47 3.66
C VAL A 305 2.27 -8.03 2.51
N ARG A 306 2.58 -7.24 1.48
CA ARG A 306 3.48 -7.63 0.37
C ARG A 306 4.85 -8.05 0.89
N SER A 307 5.42 -7.26 1.82
CA SER A 307 6.68 -7.57 2.50
C SER A 307 6.59 -8.89 3.28
N ALA A 308 5.44 -9.16 3.92
CA ALA A 308 5.23 -10.40 4.67
C ALA A 308 5.12 -11.64 3.80
N ALA A 309 4.48 -11.52 2.62
CA ALA A 309 4.28 -12.60 1.66
C ALA A 309 5.45 -12.80 0.68
N GLY A 310 6.51 -11.97 0.75
CA GLY A 310 7.63 -12.05 -0.21
C GLY A 310 7.22 -11.70 -1.64
N MET A 311 6.27 -10.78 -1.80
CA MET A 311 5.78 -10.34 -3.11
C MET A 311 6.77 -9.38 -3.77
N MET A 312 7.02 -9.57 -5.07
CA MET A 312 7.82 -8.69 -5.90
C MET A 312 6.91 -7.68 -6.62
N GLN A 313 7.48 -6.55 -7.08
CA GLN A 313 6.71 -5.51 -7.77
C GLN A 313 6.13 -5.97 -9.12
N ASN A 314 6.71 -7.00 -9.74
CA ASN A 314 6.33 -7.54 -11.03
C ASN A 314 5.55 -8.86 -10.94
N ASP A 315 5.16 -9.29 -9.74
CA ASP A 315 4.32 -10.49 -9.59
C ASP A 315 2.98 -10.28 -10.33
N SER A 316 2.53 -11.28 -11.07
CA SER A 316 1.20 -11.32 -11.64
C SER A 316 0.13 -11.45 -10.56
N GLY A 317 -1.13 -11.13 -10.88
CA GLY A 317 -2.24 -11.29 -9.96
C GLY A 317 -2.41 -12.73 -9.45
N GLU A 318 -2.11 -13.75 -10.27
CA GLU A 318 -2.11 -15.15 -9.83
C GLU A 318 -0.98 -15.49 -8.86
N GLU A 319 0.23 -15.01 -9.12
CA GLU A 319 1.38 -15.23 -8.23
C GLU A 319 1.17 -14.55 -6.87
N MET A 320 0.62 -13.32 -6.86
CA MET A 320 0.26 -12.64 -5.61
C MET A 320 -0.79 -13.44 -4.81
N ARG A 321 -1.78 -14.04 -5.48
CA ARG A 321 -2.80 -14.88 -4.82
C ARG A 321 -2.18 -16.13 -4.19
N GLY A 322 -1.31 -16.83 -4.92
CA GLY A 322 -0.60 -18.01 -4.41
C GLY A 322 0.24 -17.70 -3.18
N LYS A 323 1.13 -16.69 -3.27
CA LYS A 323 1.99 -16.26 -2.16
C LYS A 323 1.22 -15.86 -0.91
N LEU A 324 0.05 -15.24 -1.09
CA LEU A 324 -0.80 -14.85 0.03
C LEU A 324 -1.48 -16.05 0.70
N ALA A 325 -1.95 -17.02 -0.07
CA ALA A 325 -2.50 -18.26 0.46
C ALA A 325 -1.42 -19.06 1.23
N ASP A 326 -0.21 -19.10 0.70
CA ASP A 326 0.96 -19.73 1.36
C ASP A 326 1.27 -19.03 2.69
N LEU A 327 1.33 -17.69 2.71
CA LEU A 327 1.54 -16.92 3.94
C LEU A 327 0.51 -17.25 5.02
N LEU A 328 -0.78 -17.31 4.66
CA LEU A 328 -1.83 -17.61 5.64
C LEU A 328 -1.73 -19.05 6.17
N THR A 329 -1.37 -19.99 5.30
CA THR A 329 -1.16 -21.40 5.67
C THR A 329 0.03 -21.57 6.59
N ASP A 330 1.15 -20.89 6.32
CA ASP A 330 2.36 -20.87 7.15
C ASP A 330 2.10 -20.30 8.56
N LEU A 331 1.10 -19.43 8.70
CA LEU A 331 0.63 -18.91 9.98
C LEU A 331 -0.30 -19.87 10.75
N GLY A 332 -0.55 -21.07 10.21
CA GLY A 332 -1.36 -22.13 10.83
C GLY A 332 -2.87 -21.95 10.66
N LEU A 333 -3.31 -21.05 9.78
CA LEU A 333 -4.74 -20.85 9.48
C LEU A 333 -5.30 -22.02 8.67
N GLN A 334 -6.50 -22.45 9.00
CA GLN A 334 -7.17 -23.57 8.33
C GLN A 334 -7.87 -23.12 7.05
N GLY A 335 -8.19 -24.05 6.15
CA GLY A 335 -8.75 -23.74 4.82
C GLY A 335 -10.00 -22.84 4.82
N GLU A 336 -10.89 -22.97 5.81
CA GLU A 336 -12.06 -22.09 5.94
C GLU A 336 -11.70 -20.68 6.45
N GLU A 337 -10.70 -20.55 7.33
CA GLU A 337 -10.19 -19.23 7.75
C GLU A 337 -9.50 -18.54 6.58
N VAL A 338 -8.67 -19.27 5.82
CA VAL A 338 -7.99 -18.76 4.62
C VAL A 338 -9.01 -18.22 3.62
N LYS A 339 -10.02 -19.01 3.25
CA LYS A 339 -11.09 -18.58 2.32
C LYS A 339 -11.79 -17.29 2.78
N ARG A 340 -12.00 -17.13 4.08
CA ARG A 340 -12.67 -15.95 4.66
C ARG A 340 -11.79 -14.70 4.65
N LEU A 341 -10.50 -14.85 4.93
CA LEU A 341 -9.56 -13.72 5.00
C LEU A 341 -9.10 -13.26 3.62
N MET A 342 -9.09 -14.17 2.64
CA MET A 342 -8.52 -13.91 1.33
C MET A 342 -9.13 -12.69 0.61
N PRO A 343 -10.46 -12.56 0.48
CA PRO A 343 -11.05 -11.39 -0.17
C PRO A 343 -10.72 -10.06 0.52
N LEU A 344 -10.66 -10.07 1.85
CA LEU A 344 -10.33 -8.87 2.64
C LEU A 344 -8.89 -8.40 2.36
N LEU A 345 -7.96 -9.35 2.18
CA LEU A 345 -6.58 -9.04 1.86
C LEU A 345 -6.37 -8.64 0.40
N TYR A 346 -7.18 -9.16 -0.53
CA TYR A 346 -7.21 -8.66 -1.91
C TYR A 346 -7.61 -7.19 -1.95
N HIS A 347 -8.59 -6.81 -1.13
CA HIS A 347 -8.98 -5.43 -0.95
C HIS A 347 -7.81 -4.57 -0.43
N VAL A 348 -7.11 -5.02 0.63
CA VAL A 348 -5.93 -4.34 1.20
C VAL A 348 -4.77 -4.22 0.20
N LEU A 349 -4.60 -5.20 -0.69
CA LEU A 349 -3.56 -5.20 -1.73
C LEU A 349 -3.95 -4.44 -2.99
N GLY A 350 -5.16 -3.86 -3.06
CA GLY A 350 -5.65 -3.17 -4.24
C GLY A 350 -5.93 -4.08 -5.44
N LEU A 351 -6.06 -5.40 -5.21
CA LEU A 351 -6.42 -6.40 -6.24
C LEU A 351 -7.94 -6.41 -6.52
N GLY A 352 -8.72 -5.62 -5.76
CA GLY A 352 -10.16 -5.55 -5.86
C GLY A 352 -10.84 -6.75 -5.21
N ASP A 353 -12.02 -7.09 -5.73
CA ASP A 353 -12.84 -8.21 -5.28
C ASP A 353 -13.14 -9.11 -6.50
N PRO A 354 -12.16 -9.92 -6.95
CA PRO A 354 -12.26 -10.67 -8.20
C PRO A 354 -13.43 -11.65 -8.23
N ASP A 355 -13.82 -12.16 -7.06
CA ASP A 355 -14.91 -13.13 -6.90
C ASP A 355 -16.25 -12.46 -6.50
N ALA A 356 -16.29 -11.12 -6.47
CA ALA A 356 -17.46 -10.32 -6.08
C ALA A 356 -18.07 -10.72 -4.71
N THR A 357 -17.22 -11.19 -3.80
CA THR A 357 -17.59 -11.70 -2.46
C THR A 357 -17.91 -10.61 -1.46
N LEU A 358 -17.34 -9.41 -1.64
CA LEU A 358 -17.47 -8.26 -0.76
C LEU A 358 -18.46 -7.21 -1.28
N GLN A 359 -18.96 -7.36 -2.52
CA GLN A 359 -19.83 -6.37 -3.18
C GLN A 359 -21.11 -6.01 -2.41
N HIS A 360 -21.58 -6.91 -1.54
CA HIS A 360 -22.80 -6.76 -0.75
C HIS A 360 -22.54 -6.49 0.75
N VAL A 361 -21.27 -6.49 1.19
CA VAL A 361 -20.93 -6.16 2.57
C VAL A 361 -21.10 -4.66 2.77
N GLU A 362 -21.80 -4.26 3.82
CA GLU A 362 -21.92 -2.84 4.16
C GLU A 362 -20.52 -2.25 4.41
N PRO A 363 -20.19 -1.08 3.85
CA PRO A 363 -18.83 -0.53 3.88
C PRO A 363 -18.21 -0.41 5.28
N GLU A 364 -18.99 0.01 6.30
CA GLU A 364 -18.54 0.05 7.70
C GLU A 364 -18.19 -1.34 8.23
N GLN A 365 -18.98 -2.33 7.87
CA GLN A 365 -18.78 -3.71 8.28
C GLN A 365 -17.55 -4.29 7.58
N LEU A 366 -17.36 -4.04 6.28
CA LEU A 366 -16.17 -4.46 5.53
C LEU A 366 -14.89 -3.96 6.21
N ARG A 367 -14.86 -2.68 6.58
CA ARG A 367 -13.77 -2.08 7.35
C ARG A 367 -13.51 -2.81 8.66
N ARG A 368 -14.53 -3.09 9.48
CA ARG A 368 -14.36 -3.85 10.75
C ARG A 368 -13.77 -5.24 10.49
N GLN A 369 -14.19 -5.89 9.41
CA GLN A 369 -13.65 -7.20 9.00
C GLN A 369 -12.19 -7.12 8.55
N ILE A 370 -11.79 -6.07 7.82
CA ILE A 370 -10.38 -5.85 7.42
C ILE A 370 -9.52 -5.62 8.67
N LEU A 371 -9.95 -4.76 9.59
CA LEU A 371 -9.23 -4.50 10.85
C LEU A 371 -9.03 -5.79 11.65
N TYR A 372 -10.09 -6.61 11.74
CA TYR A 372 -10.02 -7.93 12.35
C TYR A 372 -9.02 -8.85 11.62
N ALA A 373 -9.12 -8.97 10.28
CA ALA A 373 -8.24 -9.82 9.48
C ALA A 373 -6.77 -9.48 9.69
N VAL A 374 -6.44 -8.19 9.64
CA VAL A 374 -5.07 -7.68 9.83
C VAL A 374 -4.56 -7.99 11.23
N ARG A 375 -5.39 -7.75 12.26
CA ARG A 375 -5.06 -8.12 13.64
C ARG A 375 -4.79 -9.62 13.74
N THR A 376 -5.67 -10.47 13.22
CA THR A 376 -5.53 -11.93 13.29
C THR A 376 -4.23 -12.40 12.65
N ILE A 377 -3.86 -11.87 11.47
CA ILE A 377 -2.61 -12.24 10.79
C ILE A 377 -1.40 -11.84 11.62
N ILE A 378 -1.39 -10.62 12.16
CA ILE A 378 -0.28 -10.13 12.99
C ILE A 378 -0.20 -10.92 14.30
N GLU A 379 -1.33 -11.23 14.93
CA GLU A 379 -1.41 -12.02 16.16
C GLU A 379 -0.89 -13.44 15.95
N ARG A 380 -1.29 -14.12 14.85
CA ARG A 380 -0.74 -15.43 14.47
C ARG A 380 0.76 -15.36 14.19
N ARG A 381 1.24 -14.28 13.54
CA ARG A 381 2.68 -14.09 13.29
C ARG A 381 3.46 -13.95 14.59
N LEU A 382 2.93 -13.19 15.55
CA LEU A 382 3.54 -12.92 16.86
C LEU A 382 3.58 -14.18 17.76
N ALA A 383 2.67 -15.13 17.56
CA ALA A 383 2.69 -16.41 18.26
C ALA A 383 3.93 -17.26 17.90
N LEU A 384 4.50 -17.06 16.71
CA LEU A 384 5.69 -17.78 16.24
C LEU A 384 7.00 -17.11 16.69
N SER A 385 7.07 -15.77 16.61
CA SER A 385 8.29 -15.02 16.92
C SER A 385 8.00 -13.53 17.14
N PRO A 386 8.87 -12.77 17.84
CA PRO A 386 8.80 -11.31 17.89
C PRO A 386 8.78 -10.69 16.49
N LEU A 387 8.07 -9.57 16.33
CA LEU A 387 7.87 -8.91 15.05
C LEU A 387 8.27 -7.42 15.13
N LEU A 388 9.16 -7.02 14.23
CA LEU A 388 9.51 -5.63 13.95
C LEU A 388 8.90 -5.22 12.61
N ILE A 389 7.95 -4.28 12.63
CA ILE A 389 7.39 -3.66 11.43
C ILE A 389 8.02 -2.28 11.27
N VAL A 390 8.64 -2.02 10.12
CA VAL A 390 9.24 -0.73 9.75
C VAL A 390 8.43 -0.13 8.63
N VAL A 391 7.85 1.06 8.86
CA VAL A 391 7.11 1.83 7.85
C VAL A 391 7.81 3.17 7.62
N GLU A 392 8.46 3.30 6.47
CA GLU A 392 9.15 4.53 6.08
C GLU A 392 8.22 5.53 5.40
N ASP A 393 8.49 6.82 5.60
CA ASP A 393 7.79 7.95 4.99
C ASP A 393 6.29 8.02 5.27
N LEU A 394 5.90 7.73 6.51
CA LEU A 394 4.52 7.70 7.02
C LEU A 394 3.70 8.99 6.78
N HIS A 395 4.34 10.12 6.48
CA HIS A 395 3.65 11.35 6.07
C HIS A 395 2.89 11.22 4.74
N TRP A 396 3.14 10.15 3.97
CA TRP A 396 2.39 9.80 2.77
C TRP A 396 1.36 8.67 2.97
N ALA A 397 1.31 8.05 4.16
CA ALA A 397 0.42 6.92 4.42
C ALA A 397 -1.05 7.33 4.34
N ASP A 398 -1.90 6.43 3.83
CA ASP A 398 -3.35 6.62 3.85
C ASP A 398 -3.93 6.53 5.28
N ALA A 399 -5.02 7.27 5.52
CA ALA A 399 -5.61 7.38 6.86
C ALA A 399 -6.12 6.04 7.39
N VAL A 400 -6.62 5.18 6.50
CA VAL A 400 -7.18 3.87 6.87
C VAL A 400 -6.08 2.90 7.29
N SER A 401 -4.91 2.93 6.63
CA SER A 401 -3.71 2.20 7.08
C SER A 401 -3.24 2.67 8.45
N LEU A 402 -3.18 3.98 8.69
CA LEU A 402 -2.78 4.52 10.00
C LEU A 402 -3.72 4.07 11.11
N GLU A 403 -5.02 4.11 10.84
CA GLU A 403 -6.01 3.62 11.78
C GLU A 403 -5.86 2.11 12.02
N ALA A 404 -5.64 1.31 10.98
CA ALA A 404 -5.44 -0.13 11.09
C ALA A 404 -4.20 -0.46 11.94
N LEU A 405 -3.09 0.25 11.72
CA LEU A 405 -1.88 0.10 12.52
C LEU A 405 -2.14 0.49 13.98
N ARG A 406 -2.83 1.62 14.25
CA ARG A 406 -3.21 2.01 15.62
C ARG A 406 -4.11 0.96 16.28
N PHE A 407 -5.13 0.48 15.57
CA PHE A 407 -6.05 -0.55 16.06
C PHE A 407 -5.30 -1.82 16.47
N VAL A 408 -4.35 -2.27 15.65
CA VAL A 408 -3.50 -3.42 15.96
C VAL A 408 -2.64 -3.15 17.19
N MET A 409 -1.98 -1.98 17.25
CA MET A 409 -1.12 -1.61 18.39
C MET A 409 -1.90 -1.58 19.71
N ASP A 410 -3.10 -0.99 19.72
CA ASP A 410 -3.96 -0.90 20.91
C ASP A 410 -4.44 -2.25 21.42
N ARG A 411 -4.66 -3.21 20.53
CA ARG A 411 -5.19 -4.53 20.88
C ARG A 411 -4.09 -5.54 21.19
N LEU A 412 -2.88 -5.29 20.69
CA LEU A 412 -1.72 -6.15 20.88
C LEU A 412 -0.70 -5.52 21.84
N GLU A 413 -1.13 -4.63 22.75
CA GLU A 413 -0.27 -3.89 23.70
C GLU A 413 0.65 -4.82 24.54
N ARG A 414 0.21 -6.05 24.84
CA ARG A 414 0.92 -7.05 25.66
C ARG A 414 1.63 -8.14 24.83
N THR A 415 1.98 -7.82 23.59
CA THR A 415 2.61 -8.76 22.67
C THR A 415 4.02 -8.34 22.28
N ARG A 416 4.71 -9.19 21.53
CA ARG A 416 6.11 -8.99 21.14
C ARG A 416 6.28 -8.18 19.85
N LEU A 417 5.56 -7.06 19.76
CA LEU A 417 5.45 -6.21 18.56
C LEU A 417 6.20 -4.89 18.74
N MET A 418 7.03 -4.53 17.77
CA MET A 418 7.58 -3.18 17.63
C MET A 418 7.16 -2.60 16.28
N LEU A 419 6.55 -1.42 16.30
CA LEU A 419 6.26 -0.62 15.12
C LEU A 419 7.21 0.58 15.08
N LEU A 420 8.08 0.62 14.07
CA LEU A 420 9.01 1.72 13.81
C LEU A 420 8.53 2.51 12.60
N VAL A 421 8.25 3.81 12.78
CA VAL A 421 7.78 4.67 11.70
C VAL A 421 8.71 5.85 11.47
N THR A 422 8.89 6.27 10.21
CA THR A 422 9.64 7.48 9.89
C THR A 422 8.73 8.54 9.28
N HIS A 423 8.86 9.80 9.69
CA HIS A 423 8.08 10.90 9.10
C HIS A 423 8.77 12.26 9.19
N ARG A 424 8.25 13.22 8.42
CA ARG A 424 8.65 14.63 8.50
C ARG A 424 7.87 15.34 9.62
N PRO A 425 8.40 16.43 10.20
CA PRO A 425 7.64 17.26 11.12
C PRO A 425 6.43 17.86 10.39
N ALA A 426 5.21 17.50 10.80
CA ALA A 426 3.97 18.04 10.23
C ALA A 426 2.95 18.30 11.36
N PRO A 427 2.11 19.34 11.25
CA PRO A 427 1.24 19.79 12.35
C PRO A 427 0.08 18.83 12.72
N HIS A 428 -0.12 17.72 12.01
CA HIS A 428 -1.31 16.85 12.15
C HIS A 428 -1.04 15.34 12.23
N ASN A 429 0.17 14.92 12.63
CA ASN A 429 0.54 13.50 12.59
C ASN A 429 0.14 12.67 13.82
N ASP A 430 -0.67 13.15 14.76
CA ASP A 430 -1.01 12.41 16.01
C ASP A 430 -1.96 11.22 15.81
N GLN A 431 -2.23 10.80 14.57
CA GLN A 431 -3.19 9.73 14.24
C GLN A 431 -2.79 8.34 14.73
N LEU A 432 -1.50 8.10 14.99
CA LEU A 432 -0.99 6.85 15.59
C LEU A 432 -0.87 6.92 17.13
N ASP A 433 -1.16 8.07 17.74
CA ASP A 433 -0.99 8.20 19.17
C ASP A 433 -2.01 7.32 19.90
N SER A 434 -1.49 6.54 20.83
CA SER A 434 -2.22 5.62 21.69
C SER A 434 -1.81 5.84 23.13
N SER A 435 -2.78 5.89 24.04
CA SER A 435 -2.53 5.92 25.48
C SER A 435 -2.20 4.53 26.06
N ARG A 436 -2.33 3.47 25.27
CA ARG A 436 -2.19 2.07 25.69
C ARG A 436 -0.80 1.49 25.48
N VAL A 437 -0.06 2.05 24.52
CA VAL A 437 1.24 1.53 24.09
C VAL A 437 2.37 2.48 24.49
N SER A 438 3.52 1.93 24.85
CA SER A 438 4.71 2.73 25.11
C SER A 438 5.19 3.41 23.83
N HIS A 439 5.35 4.74 23.90
CA HIS A 439 5.70 5.56 22.76
C HIS A 439 7.08 6.23 22.96
N THR A 440 7.96 6.09 21.95
CA THR A 440 9.27 6.74 21.91
C THR A 440 9.40 7.59 20.65
N ALA A 441 9.45 8.92 20.81
CA ALA A 441 9.72 9.84 19.71
C ALA A 441 11.19 10.28 19.68
N LEU A 442 11.87 9.98 18.59
CA LEU A 442 13.26 10.33 18.31
C LEU A 442 13.30 11.44 17.25
N ARG A 443 13.55 12.68 17.69
CA ARG A 443 13.73 13.83 16.78
C ARG A 443 15.20 13.93 16.37
N LEU A 444 15.47 13.79 15.07
CA LEU A 444 16.82 13.88 14.52
C LEU A 444 17.20 15.34 14.28
N SER A 445 18.19 15.81 15.02
CA SER A 445 18.87 17.09 14.77
C SER A 445 19.91 16.96 13.65
N PRO A 446 20.30 18.04 12.96
CA PRO A 446 21.48 18.06 12.10
C PRO A 446 22.73 17.59 12.85
N LEU A 447 23.71 17.05 12.11
CA LEU A 447 25.01 16.71 12.69
C LEU A 447 25.66 17.96 13.28
N ASN A 448 26.28 17.81 14.45
CA ASN A 448 27.11 18.89 15.00
C ASN A 448 28.41 19.02 14.18
N GLY A 449 29.20 20.06 14.46
CA GLY A 449 30.43 20.34 13.72
C GLY A 449 31.44 19.18 13.76
N ASP A 450 31.57 18.51 14.90
CA ASP A 450 32.53 17.41 15.10
C ASP A 450 32.12 16.14 14.34
N ASP A 451 30.84 15.78 14.40
CA ASP A 451 30.25 14.68 13.65
C ASP A 451 30.30 14.95 12.13
N GLY A 452 30.05 16.20 11.73
CA GLY A 452 30.20 16.65 10.34
C GLY A 452 31.64 16.54 9.82
N ARG A 453 32.61 16.96 10.63
CA ARG A 453 34.05 16.79 10.32
C ARG A 453 34.42 15.31 10.24
N SER A 454 33.92 14.49 11.16
CA SER A 454 34.13 13.04 11.15
C SER A 454 33.56 12.38 9.90
N LEU A 455 32.40 12.84 9.42
CA LEU A 455 31.82 12.38 8.15
C LEU A 455 32.74 12.70 6.96
N LEU A 456 33.24 13.93 6.86
CA LEU A 456 34.20 14.31 5.83
C LEU A 456 35.53 13.53 5.95
N GLY A 457 35.98 13.28 7.17
CA GLY A 457 37.16 12.46 7.48
C GLY A 457 36.99 11.00 7.04
N ALA A 458 35.81 10.43 7.22
CA ALA A 458 35.51 9.08 6.74
C ALA A 458 35.47 8.99 5.20
N LEU A 459 34.98 10.04 4.52
CA LEU A 459 34.92 10.08 3.06
C LEU A 459 36.30 10.31 2.42
N PHE A 460 37.09 11.26 2.94
CA PHE A 460 38.31 11.74 2.29
C PHE A 460 39.62 11.43 3.05
N GLY A 461 39.52 10.89 4.25
CA GLY A 461 40.62 10.67 5.19
C GLY A 461 40.92 11.90 6.05
N GLU A 462 41.33 11.67 7.30
CA GLU A 462 41.74 12.71 8.27
C GLU A 462 42.80 13.67 7.72
N SER A 463 43.72 13.14 6.89
CA SER A 463 44.74 13.97 6.26
C SER A 463 44.16 15.02 5.31
N TRP A 464 43.04 14.75 4.63
CA TRP A 464 42.40 15.71 3.73
C TRP A 464 41.72 16.82 4.52
N VAL A 465 40.98 16.49 5.58
CA VAL A 465 40.31 17.48 6.44
C VAL A 465 41.29 18.52 6.97
N ASN A 466 42.51 18.10 7.29
CA ASN A 466 43.57 18.97 7.79
C ASN A 466 44.34 19.74 6.70
N THR A 467 44.38 19.23 5.47
CA THR A 467 45.17 19.81 4.36
C THR A 467 44.33 20.61 3.36
N ALA A 468 43.00 20.47 3.37
CA ALA A 468 42.06 21.14 2.48
C ALA A 468 41.77 22.62 2.83
N GLY A 469 42.52 23.21 3.77
CA GLY A 469 42.31 24.58 4.22
C GLY A 469 40.95 24.77 4.89
N GLY A 470 40.28 25.91 4.63
CA GLY A 470 38.95 26.22 5.19
C GLY A 470 37.77 25.55 4.47
N LEU A 471 38.01 24.69 3.47
CA LEU A 471 36.96 24.08 2.67
C LEU A 471 36.03 23.14 3.48
N PRO A 472 36.53 22.26 4.37
CA PRO A 472 35.65 21.42 5.21
C PRO A 472 34.67 22.25 6.04
N ASP A 473 35.15 23.34 6.64
CA ASP A 473 34.32 24.25 7.44
C ASP A 473 33.27 24.96 6.58
N GLN A 474 33.63 25.40 5.38
CA GLN A 474 32.68 25.99 4.44
C GLN A 474 31.61 25.00 4.01
N ILE A 475 31.97 23.73 3.77
CA ILE A 475 30.99 22.68 3.43
C ILE A 475 30.01 22.51 4.60
N LEU A 476 30.51 22.40 5.83
CA LEU A 476 29.68 22.17 7.02
C LEU A 476 28.78 23.36 7.35
N GLU A 477 29.31 24.58 7.27
CA GLU A 477 28.56 25.81 7.50
C GLU A 477 27.43 25.96 6.47
N ARG A 478 27.70 25.67 5.19
CA ARG A 478 26.69 25.74 4.12
C ARG A 478 25.68 24.61 4.17
N ALA A 479 26.09 23.41 4.58
CA ALA A 479 25.19 22.27 4.74
C ALA A 479 24.31 22.37 5.99
N GLY A 480 24.67 23.23 6.97
CA GLY A 480 23.96 23.33 8.25
C GLY A 480 23.90 22.00 9.00
N GLY A 481 24.89 21.12 8.80
CA GLY A 481 24.96 19.79 9.42
C GLY A 481 24.00 18.73 8.82
N ASN A 482 23.28 19.01 7.73
CA ASN A 482 22.44 18.01 7.07
C ASN A 482 23.31 17.07 6.19
N PRO A 483 23.36 15.74 6.45
CA PRO A 483 24.21 14.82 5.70
C PRO A 483 23.99 14.83 4.18
N LEU A 484 22.73 14.87 3.73
CA LEU A 484 22.42 14.94 2.29
C LEU A 484 23.01 16.20 1.65
N PHE A 485 23.00 17.33 2.37
CA PHE A 485 23.55 18.58 1.85
C PHE A 485 25.08 18.55 1.81
N ILE A 486 25.72 17.90 2.79
CA ILE A 486 27.17 17.66 2.76
C ILE A 486 27.52 16.83 1.51
N GLU A 487 26.80 15.74 1.27
CA GLU A 487 27.02 14.87 0.10
C GLU A 487 26.85 15.62 -1.22
N GLU A 488 25.80 16.45 -1.34
CA GLU A 488 25.55 17.20 -2.56
C GLU A 488 26.58 18.31 -2.80
N ILE A 489 27.03 19.02 -1.75
CA ILE A 489 28.10 20.02 -1.88
C ILE A 489 29.39 19.35 -2.33
N VAL A 490 29.72 18.22 -1.71
CA VAL A 490 30.89 17.42 -2.07
C VAL A 490 30.81 16.99 -3.54
N ARG A 491 29.66 16.47 -4.00
CA ARG A 491 29.49 16.09 -5.41
C ARG A 491 29.66 17.29 -6.34
N GLY A 492 29.02 18.41 -6.03
CA GLY A 492 29.15 19.64 -6.83
C GLY A 492 30.58 20.19 -6.91
N LEU A 493 31.42 19.94 -5.91
CA LEU A 493 32.85 20.27 -5.92
C LEU A 493 33.66 19.30 -6.80
N ILE A 494 33.30 18.02 -6.84
CA ILE A 494 33.89 17.01 -7.72
C ILE A 494 33.54 17.34 -9.18
N ASP A 495 32.28 17.63 -9.48
CA ASP A 495 31.79 17.96 -10.83
C ASP A 495 32.41 19.25 -11.41
N ARG A 496 32.93 20.12 -10.54
CA ARG A 496 33.64 21.35 -10.93
C ARG A 496 35.14 21.15 -11.08
N GLY A 497 35.66 19.98 -10.77
CA GLY A 497 37.09 19.71 -10.72
C GLY A 497 37.82 20.42 -9.57
N ILE A 498 37.08 20.88 -8.54
CA ILE A 498 37.68 21.47 -7.33
C ILE A 498 38.20 20.36 -6.43
N LEU A 499 37.45 19.26 -6.33
CA LEU A 499 37.91 18.00 -5.73
C LEU A 499 38.28 17.01 -6.83
N VAL A 500 39.56 16.69 -6.93
CA VAL A 500 40.08 15.77 -7.95
C VAL A 500 40.73 14.58 -7.26
N ARG A 501 40.52 13.39 -7.84
CA ARG A 501 41.13 12.16 -7.35
C ARG A 501 42.50 11.97 -8.00
N GLU A 502 43.55 11.93 -7.18
CA GLU A 502 44.92 11.59 -7.57
C GLU A 502 45.28 10.23 -6.93
N GLY A 503 45.11 9.14 -7.69
CA GLY A 503 45.30 7.77 -7.19
C GLY A 503 44.25 7.35 -6.15
N GLN A 504 44.70 7.02 -4.93
CA GLN A 504 43.81 6.69 -3.79
C GLN A 504 43.47 7.90 -2.90
N ARG A 505 43.96 9.10 -3.23
CA ARG A 505 43.77 10.29 -2.41
C ARG A 505 42.99 11.35 -3.16
N TRP A 506 42.19 12.10 -2.42
CA TRP A 506 41.50 13.28 -2.93
C TRP A 506 42.32 14.52 -2.61
N ARG A 507 42.42 15.43 -3.59
CA ARG A 507 43.12 16.70 -3.44
C ARG A 507 42.22 17.85 -3.84
N THR A 508 42.32 18.93 -3.10
CA THR A 508 41.68 20.20 -3.43
C THR A 508 42.58 21.01 -4.37
N VAL A 509 42.04 21.46 -5.50
CA VAL A 509 42.76 22.34 -6.43
C VAL A 509 42.79 23.78 -5.86
N ALA A 510 43.98 24.33 -5.66
CA ALA A 510 44.16 25.64 -5.01
C ALA A 510 43.82 26.80 -5.98
N GLY A 511 42.98 27.75 -5.54
CA GLY A 511 42.68 29.00 -6.25
C GLY A 511 41.19 29.33 -6.44
N GLU A 512 40.30 28.34 -6.42
CA GLU A 512 38.86 28.52 -6.75
C GLU A 512 37.89 28.11 -5.61
N ALA A 513 38.41 27.69 -4.46
CA ALA A 513 37.62 27.08 -3.37
C ALA A 513 36.60 28.04 -2.71
N ALA A 514 36.88 29.35 -2.66
CA ALA A 514 36.05 30.31 -1.91
C ALA A 514 34.85 30.88 -2.70
N THR A 515 34.89 30.86 -4.03
CA THR A 515 33.85 31.45 -4.91
C THR A 515 32.90 30.41 -5.51
N GLY A 516 33.20 29.12 -5.35
CA GLY A 516 32.50 28.03 -6.03
C GLY A 516 31.25 27.48 -5.33
N ILE A 517 31.15 27.51 -4.00
CA ILE A 517 30.03 26.87 -3.29
C ILE A 517 28.79 27.78 -3.32
N PRO A 518 27.69 27.40 -4.00
CA PRO A 518 26.46 28.20 -4.05
C PRO A 518 25.92 28.51 -2.65
N ALA A 519 25.25 29.66 -2.50
CA ALA A 519 24.71 30.12 -1.21
C ALA A 519 23.62 29.20 -0.65
N THR A 520 22.95 28.42 -1.50
CA THR A 520 21.86 27.52 -1.12
C THR A 520 21.95 26.19 -1.89
N ILE A 521 21.45 25.10 -1.29
CA ILE A 521 21.34 23.79 -1.96
C ILE A 521 20.48 23.86 -3.21
N GLN A 522 19.40 24.65 -3.18
CA GLN A 522 18.55 24.90 -4.34
C GLN A 522 19.36 25.45 -5.52
N ALA A 523 20.23 26.44 -5.29
CA ALA A 523 21.08 27.00 -6.33
C ALA A 523 22.09 26.00 -6.90
N MET A 524 22.53 25.03 -6.09
CA MET A 524 23.46 23.99 -6.53
C MET A 524 22.76 22.91 -7.38
N LEU A 525 21.59 22.42 -6.94
CA LEU A 525 20.78 21.48 -7.70
C LEU A 525 20.32 22.10 -9.04
N LEU A 526 19.93 23.39 -9.03
CA LEU A 526 19.61 24.13 -10.25
C LEU A 526 20.83 24.33 -11.15
N ALA A 527 22.01 24.62 -10.60
CA ALA A 527 23.22 24.77 -11.39
C ALA A 527 23.58 23.49 -12.17
N ARG A 528 23.24 22.32 -11.64
CA ARG A 528 23.41 21.03 -12.33
C ARG A 528 22.43 20.89 -13.50
N VAL A 529 21.18 21.27 -13.29
CA VAL A 529 20.15 21.32 -14.33
C VAL A 529 20.47 22.38 -15.40
N ASP A 530 21.10 23.50 -15.00
CA ASP A 530 21.46 24.60 -15.90
C ASP A 530 22.63 24.29 -16.83
N ARG A 531 23.44 23.27 -16.53
CA ARG A 531 24.51 22.78 -17.41
C ARG A 531 23.98 21.94 -18.56
N LEU A 532 22.75 21.42 -18.44
CA LEU A 532 22.15 20.62 -19.48
C LEU A 532 21.83 21.46 -20.72
N PRO A 533 21.90 20.86 -21.92
CA PRO A 533 21.34 21.45 -23.14
C PRO A 533 19.89 21.88 -22.90
N GLN A 534 19.47 22.96 -23.57
CA GLN A 534 18.14 23.55 -23.35
C GLN A 534 16.99 22.54 -23.55
N GLU A 535 17.13 21.63 -24.51
CA GLU A 535 16.13 20.59 -24.80
C GLU A 535 16.04 19.57 -23.66
N VAL A 536 17.18 19.09 -23.16
CA VAL A 536 17.27 18.14 -22.04
C VAL A 536 16.75 18.77 -20.73
N ARG A 537 17.00 20.06 -20.53
CA ARG A 537 16.46 20.82 -19.39
C ARG A 537 14.94 20.90 -19.42
N ARG A 538 14.34 21.11 -20.60
CA ARG A 538 12.88 21.10 -20.76
C ARG A 538 12.31 19.72 -20.47
N LEU A 539 13.00 18.65 -20.90
CA LEU A 539 12.59 17.29 -20.59
C LEU A 539 12.61 17.01 -19.09
N ALA A 540 13.66 17.43 -18.37
CA ALA A 540 13.73 17.33 -16.90
C ALA A 540 12.59 18.09 -16.21
N GLN A 541 12.22 19.27 -16.73
CA GLN A 541 11.11 20.07 -16.22
C GLN A 541 9.75 19.38 -16.46
N GLU A 542 9.52 18.81 -17.64
CA GLU A 542 8.30 18.06 -17.96
C GLU A 542 8.19 16.81 -17.06
N ALA A 543 9.27 16.05 -16.92
CA ALA A 543 9.37 14.91 -16.01
C ALA A 543 9.09 15.31 -14.54
N ALA A 544 9.63 16.45 -14.09
CA ALA A 544 9.44 16.92 -12.72
C ALA A 544 7.97 17.28 -12.41
N VAL A 545 7.16 17.64 -13.40
CA VAL A 545 5.72 17.89 -13.25
C VAL A 545 4.92 16.59 -13.22
N ILE A 546 5.37 15.53 -13.90
CA ILE A 546 4.73 14.20 -13.84
C ILE A 546 4.87 13.63 -12.42
N GLY A 547 6.09 13.64 -11.87
CA GLY A 547 6.32 13.21 -10.50
C GLY A 547 7.71 12.58 -10.27
N PRO A 548 7.96 12.06 -9.05
CA PRO A 548 9.26 11.46 -8.69
C PRO A 548 9.54 10.13 -9.40
N ARG A 549 8.50 9.46 -9.94
CA ARG A 549 8.57 8.27 -10.79
C ARG A 549 7.60 8.44 -11.95
N PHE A 550 8.00 8.01 -13.15
CA PHE A 550 7.18 8.15 -14.35
C PHE A 550 7.59 7.15 -15.44
N ASP A 551 6.63 6.79 -16.29
CA ASP A 551 6.87 5.91 -17.43
C ASP A 551 7.28 6.70 -18.67
N ALA A 552 8.18 6.11 -19.47
CA ALA A 552 8.61 6.67 -20.75
C ALA A 552 7.40 6.96 -21.66
N THR A 553 6.37 6.11 -21.63
CA THR A 553 5.14 6.26 -22.42
C THR A 553 4.42 7.57 -22.10
N LEU A 554 4.25 7.89 -20.81
CA LEU A 554 3.59 9.13 -20.39
C LEU A 554 4.46 10.34 -20.72
N LEU A 555 5.77 10.28 -20.45
CA LEU A 555 6.70 11.36 -20.78
C LEU A 555 6.73 11.63 -22.30
N LYS A 556 6.67 10.58 -23.13
CA LYS A 556 6.57 10.68 -24.59
C LYS A 556 5.32 11.42 -25.03
N ALA A 557 4.19 11.17 -24.38
CA ALA A 557 2.91 11.82 -24.70
C ALA A 557 2.90 13.31 -24.34
N VAL A 558 3.69 13.73 -23.34
CA VAL A 558 3.72 15.12 -22.86
C VAL A 558 4.95 15.91 -23.28
N THR A 559 5.95 15.29 -23.90
CA THR A 559 7.13 16.03 -24.35
C THR A 559 6.89 16.76 -25.66
N ALA A 560 7.59 17.88 -25.85
CA ALA A 560 7.50 18.68 -27.08
C ALA A 560 8.18 18.02 -28.29
N ASP A 561 9.20 17.18 -28.07
CA ASP A 561 9.94 16.48 -29.14
C ASP A 561 10.08 14.98 -28.81
N PRO A 562 9.07 14.16 -29.14
CA PRO A 562 9.08 12.72 -28.84
C PRO A 562 10.20 11.95 -29.55
N GLY A 563 10.77 12.50 -30.63
CA GLY A 563 11.82 11.85 -31.42
C GLY A 563 13.20 11.85 -30.76
N ARG A 564 13.40 12.70 -29.74
CA ARG A 564 14.67 12.82 -28.98
C ARG A 564 14.57 12.34 -27.54
N LEU A 565 13.45 11.70 -27.17
CA LEU A 565 13.18 11.29 -25.80
C LEU A 565 14.27 10.35 -25.24
N GLU A 566 14.63 9.30 -25.98
CA GLU A 566 15.60 8.29 -25.54
C GLU A 566 16.97 8.93 -25.26
N ALA A 567 17.53 9.66 -26.24
CA ALA A 567 18.79 10.38 -26.07
C ALA A 567 18.72 11.44 -24.96
N GLY A 568 17.56 12.08 -24.76
CA GLY A 568 17.35 13.03 -23.68
C GLY A 568 17.34 12.36 -22.30
N CYS A 569 16.69 11.21 -22.16
CA CYS A 569 16.69 10.41 -20.94
C CYS A 569 18.09 9.87 -20.62
N GLU A 570 18.84 9.38 -21.62
CA GLU A 570 20.24 8.98 -21.47
C GLU A 570 21.08 10.12 -20.88
N LEU A 571 20.98 11.33 -21.46
CA LEU A 571 21.70 12.51 -20.92
C LEU A 571 21.24 12.91 -19.50
N LEU A 572 19.99 12.64 -19.12
CA LEU A 572 19.52 12.85 -17.75
C LEU A 572 20.02 11.77 -16.79
N CYS A 573 20.18 10.53 -17.25
CA CYS A 573 20.81 9.44 -16.52
C CYS A 573 22.31 9.71 -16.30
N ASP A 574 23.04 10.07 -17.35
CA ASP A 574 24.47 10.45 -17.29
C ASP A 574 24.69 11.64 -16.35
N ALA A 575 23.74 12.58 -16.32
CA ALA A 575 23.75 13.71 -15.40
C ALA A 575 23.29 13.33 -13.97
N GLU A 576 22.99 12.06 -13.69
CA GLU A 576 22.43 11.46 -12.46
C GLU A 576 21.11 12.13 -12.00
N ILE A 577 20.37 12.80 -12.88
CA ILE A 577 19.13 13.52 -12.52
C ILE A 577 17.98 12.54 -12.35
N ILE A 578 17.90 11.60 -13.27
CA ILE A 578 17.00 10.46 -13.22
C ILE A 578 17.83 9.18 -13.29
N GLU A 579 17.22 8.05 -12.94
CA GLU A 579 17.78 6.72 -13.15
C GLU A 579 16.70 5.83 -13.74
N GLU A 580 17.11 4.90 -14.61
CA GLU A 580 16.22 3.88 -15.16
C GLU A 580 15.88 2.85 -14.08
N VAL A 581 14.62 2.42 -14.08
CA VAL A 581 14.11 1.43 -13.13
C VAL A 581 13.29 0.41 -13.90
N ALA A 582 13.34 -0.85 -13.47
CA ALA A 582 12.45 -1.88 -14.01
C ALA A 582 10.99 -1.42 -13.82
N GLY A 583 10.24 -1.37 -14.93
CA GLY A 583 8.87 -0.86 -14.94
C GLY A 583 7.91 -1.72 -14.13
N SER A 584 6.86 -1.09 -13.58
CA SER A 584 5.89 -1.73 -12.69
C SER A 584 4.68 -2.34 -13.41
N GLY A 585 4.84 -2.83 -14.65
CA GLY A 585 3.69 -3.23 -15.48
C GLY A 585 3.92 -4.42 -16.41
N SER A 586 2.79 -5.03 -16.84
CA SER A 586 2.69 -6.13 -17.80
C SER A 586 3.13 -5.78 -19.23
N VAL A 587 3.46 -4.52 -19.50
CA VAL A 587 3.94 -4.02 -20.79
C VAL A 587 5.34 -3.47 -20.56
N SER A 588 6.29 -3.90 -21.39
CA SER A 588 7.73 -3.59 -21.34
C SER A 588 8.06 -2.12 -21.65
N SER A 589 7.44 -1.15 -20.98
CA SER A 589 7.84 0.25 -21.06
C SER A 589 8.92 0.56 -20.03
N GLN A 590 9.98 1.23 -20.48
CA GLN A 590 11.01 1.76 -19.57
C GLN A 590 10.38 2.76 -18.60
N SER A 591 10.75 2.67 -17.33
CA SER A 591 10.33 3.60 -16.28
C SER A 591 11.54 4.31 -15.71
N TYR A 592 11.35 5.55 -15.29
CA TYR A 592 12.40 6.36 -14.71
C TYR A 592 11.98 6.88 -13.34
N ARG A 593 12.96 7.17 -12.49
CA ARG A 593 12.75 7.91 -11.25
C ARG A 593 13.80 8.99 -11.08
N PHE A 594 13.44 10.07 -10.40
CA PHE A 594 14.46 11.02 -9.94
C PHE A 594 15.35 10.34 -8.91
N THR A 595 16.67 10.48 -9.06
CA THR A 595 17.65 9.95 -8.10
C THR A 595 17.44 10.54 -6.70
N GLN A 596 16.91 11.77 -6.64
CA GLN A 596 16.61 12.49 -5.42
C GLN A 596 15.29 13.26 -5.53
N THR A 597 14.40 13.06 -4.56
CA THR A 597 13.12 13.79 -4.48
C THR A 597 13.32 15.30 -4.39
N LEU A 598 14.35 15.75 -3.67
CA LEU A 598 14.64 17.18 -3.55
C LEU A 598 15.03 17.82 -4.90
N LEU A 599 15.70 17.08 -5.79
CA LEU A 599 16.05 17.58 -7.12
C LEU A 599 14.79 17.79 -7.96
N GLN A 600 13.85 16.85 -7.93
CA GLN A 600 12.54 17.00 -8.56
C GLN A 600 11.77 18.19 -8.00
N ASP A 601 11.69 18.32 -6.67
CA ASP A 601 11.02 19.43 -6.00
C ASP A 601 11.58 20.78 -6.43
N VAL A 602 12.92 20.91 -6.50
CA VAL A 602 13.60 22.15 -6.89
C VAL A 602 13.36 22.49 -8.36
N ILE A 603 13.44 21.51 -9.27
CA ILE A 603 13.13 21.72 -10.69
C ILE A 603 11.68 22.17 -10.85
N TYR A 604 10.76 21.50 -10.15
CA TYR A 604 9.33 21.78 -10.21
C TYR A 604 8.96 23.16 -9.64
N GLN A 605 9.55 23.54 -8.50
CA GLN A 605 9.30 24.84 -7.86
C GLN A 605 9.93 26.01 -8.63
N ASN A 606 10.98 25.77 -9.43
CA ASN A 606 11.61 26.80 -10.26
C ASN A 606 10.77 27.13 -11.52
N LEU A 607 9.85 26.26 -11.92
CA LEU A 607 8.96 26.53 -13.04
C LEU A 607 8.05 27.73 -12.77
N LEU A 608 7.94 28.62 -13.76
CA LEU A 608 6.93 29.67 -13.76
C LEU A 608 5.53 29.04 -13.63
N LEU A 609 4.67 29.65 -12.80
CA LEU A 609 3.33 29.15 -12.52
C LEU A 609 2.54 28.85 -13.80
N GLN A 610 2.58 29.76 -14.77
CA GLN A 610 1.91 29.58 -16.07
C GLN A 610 2.41 28.32 -16.80
N ARG A 611 3.72 28.12 -16.87
CA ARG A 611 4.31 26.95 -17.54
C ARG A 611 3.95 25.65 -16.82
N ARG A 612 3.96 25.65 -15.50
CA ARG A 612 3.54 24.51 -14.67
C ARG A 612 2.07 24.16 -14.92
N THR A 613 1.18 25.16 -14.97
CA THR A 613 -0.24 24.99 -15.29
C THR A 613 -0.44 24.37 -16.68
N ASP A 614 0.29 24.83 -17.69
CA ASP A 614 0.21 24.28 -19.06
C ASP A 614 0.65 22.80 -19.10
N ILE A 615 1.76 22.46 -18.43
CA ILE A 615 2.28 21.08 -18.41
C ILE A 615 1.31 20.16 -17.66
N HIS A 616 0.73 20.59 -16.54
CA HIS A 616 -0.30 19.82 -15.84
C HIS A 616 -1.51 19.54 -16.74
N GLY A 617 -1.95 20.50 -17.55
CA GLY A 617 -3.04 20.28 -18.52
C GLY A 617 -2.69 19.23 -19.58
N ARG A 618 -1.48 19.31 -20.15
CA ARG A 618 -0.97 18.31 -21.12
C ARG A 618 -0.90 16.91 -20.51
N ILE A 619 -0.41 16.79 -19.27
CA ILE A 619 -0.34 15.51 -18.56
C ILE A 619 -1.74 14.96 -18.30
N GLY A 620 -2.68 15.79 -17.82
CA GLY A 620 -4.06 15.36 -17.61
C GLY A 620 -4.70 14.82 -18.90
N ALA A 621 -4.53 15.52 -20.02
CA ALA A 621 -5.04 15.08 -21.32
C ALA A 621 -4.39 13.77 -21.82
N ALA A 622 -3.08 13.62 -21.64
CA ALA A 622 -2.38 12.39 -22.01
C ALA A 622 -2.82 11.18 -21.16
N LEU A 623 -2.96 11.37 -19.84
CA LEU A 623 -3.45 10.33 -18.94
C LEU A 623 -4.88 9.90 -19.29
N GLU A 624 -5.74 10.85 -19.60
CA GLU A 624 -7.13 10.56 -19.94
C GLU A 624 -7.24 9.71 -21.22
N GLN A 625 -6.39 9.99 -22.21
CA GLN A 625 -6.27 9.15 -23.41
C GLN A 625 -5.76 7.74 -23.11
N LEU A 626 -4.87 7.59 -22.13
CA LEU A 626 -4.31 6.29 -21.74
C LEU A 626 -5.31 5.46 -20.91
N CYS A 627 -6.12 6.09 -20.05
CA CYS A 627 -7.10 5.42 -19.20
C CYS A 627 -8.41 5.08 -19.94
N GLY A 628 -8.71 5.74 -21.05
CA GLY A 628 -9.93 5.55 -21.84
C GLY A 628 -11.12 6.42 -21.39
N ASP A 629 -12.25 6.34 -22.11
CA ASP A 629 -13.37 7.30 -22.03
C ASP A 629 -14.07 7.38 -20.66
N LYS A 630 -13.90 6.37 -19.79
CA LYS A 630 -14.51 6.32 -18.44
C LYS A 630 -13.56 5.64 -17.44
N PRO A 631 -12.60 6.37 -16.85
CA PRO A 631 -11.74 5.81 -15.82
C PRO A 631 -12.57 5.51 -14.56
N GLU A 632 -12.55 4.25 -14.11
CA GLU A 632 -13.26 3.82 -12.89
C GLU A 632 -12.29 3.47 -11.74
N ARG A 633 -10.99 3.31 -12.04
CA ARG A 633 -9.98 3.00 -11.04
C ARG A 633 -9.69 4.25 -10.21
N LEU A 634 -9.66 4.08 -8.88
CA LEU A 634 -9.41 5.18 -7.95
C LEU A 634 -8.07 5.87 -8.21
N GLU A 635 -7.04 5.12 -8.63
CA GLU A 635 -5.71 5.66 -8.98
C GLU A 635 -5.79 6.60 -10.17
N ASP A 636 -6.38 6.14 -11.27
CA ASP A 636 -6.56 6.94 -12.49
C ASP A 636 -7.31 8.24 -12.18
N LEU A 637 -8.43 8.13 -11.45
CA LEU A 637 -9.23 9.27 -11.01
C LEU A 637 -8.44 10.25 -10.14
N THR A 638 -7.58 9.73 -9.25
CA THR A 638 -6.77 10.55 -8.34
C THR A 638 -5.68 11.32 -9.09
N VAL A 639 -4.98 10.65 -10.01
CA VAL A 639 -3.90 11.26 -10.79
C VAL A 639 -4.49 12.26 -11.79
N LEU A 640 -5.55 11.91 -12.51
CA LEU A 640 -6.29 12.83 -13.38
C LEU A 640 -6.78 14.06 -12.62
N GLY A 641 -7.44 13.84 -11.49
CA GLY A 641 -7.92 14.89 -10.61
C GLY A 641 -6.80 15.82 -10.12
N HIS A 642 -5.63 15.27 -9.78
CA HIS A 642 -4.45 16.04 -9.37
C HIS A 642 -3.93 16.96 -10.48
N HIS A 643 -3.70 16.43 -11.69
CA HIS A 643 -3.15 17.20 -12.80
C HIS A 643 -4.14 18.25 -13.31
N PHE A 644 -5.41 17.89 -13.54
CA PHE A 644 -6.38 18.86 -14.01
C PHE A 644 -6.67 19.96 -12.98
N ALA A 645 -6.67 19.67 -11.67
CA ALA A 645 -6.86 20.68 -10.62
C ALA A 645 -5.74 21.74 -10.59
N GLN A 646 -4.53 21.41 -11.07
CA GLN A 646 -3.40 22.34 -11.19
C GLN A 646 -3.28 23.00 -12.56
N SER A 647 -4.16 22.64 -13.51
CA SER A 647 -4.21 23.16 -14.86
C SER A 647 -5.20 24.34 -14.99
N ALA A 648 -5.42 24.80 -16.23
CA ALA A 648 -6.49 25.74 -16.54
C ALA A 648 -7.89 25.09 -16.43
N GLU A 649 -7.99 23.77 -16.62
CA GLU A 649 -9.23 22.99 -16.58
C GLU A 649 -9.57 22.52 -15.15
N ARG A 650 -9.59 23.45 -14.19
CA ARG A 650 -9.75 23.11 -12.76
C ARG A 650 -11.08 22.44 -12.43
N GLU A 651 -12.15 22.82 -13.12
CA GLU A 651 -13.48 22.23 -12.95
C GLU A 651 -13.47 20.73 -13.33
N ARG A 652 -12.78 20.39 -14.41
CA ARG A 652 -12.55 19.00 -14.82
C ARG A 652 -11.77 18.22 -13.77
N GLY A 653 -10.74 18.85 -13.18
CA GLY A 653 -10.01 18.27 -12.04
C GLY A 653 -10.90 18.02 -10.82
N ALA A 654 -11.82 18.95 -10.52
CA ALA A 654 -12.78 18.78 -9.44
C ALA A 654 -13.77 17.63 -9.70
N GLN A 655 -14.20 17.42 -10.95
CA GLN A 655 -15.06 16.28 -11.34
C GLN A 655 -14.35 14.94 -11.10
N TYR A 656 -13.10 14.82 -11.53
CA TYR A 656 -12.31 13.61 -11.28
C TYR A 656 -12.05 13.37 -9.79
N LEU A 657 -11.76 14.43 -9.03
CA LEU A 657 -11.61 14.32 -7.57
C LEU A 657 -12.93 13.98 -6.87
N GLN A 658 -14.08 14.47 -7.34
CA GLN A 658 -15.38 14.03 -6.83
C GLN A 658 -15.60 12.55 -7.11
N ALA A 659 -15.33 12.08 -8.33
CA ALA A 659 -15.44 10.67 -8.68
C ALA A 659 -14.48 9.79 -7.84
N ALA A 660 -13.26 10.26 -7.58
CA ALA A 660 -12.33 9.60 -6.66
C ALA A 660 -12.90 9.53 -5.23
N GLY A 661 -13.50 10.63 -4.75
CA GLY A 661 -14.16 10.67 -3.45
C GLY A 661 -15.37 9.75 -3.36
N ASP A 662 -16.20 9.70 -4.41
CA ASP A 662 -17.35 8.79 -4.52
C ASP A 662 -16.88 7.33 -4.49
N ARG A 663 -15.79 7.02 -5.20
CA ARG A 663 -15.17 5.69 -5.21
C ARG A 663 -14.58 5.31 -3.85
N ALA A 664 -13.86 6.22 -3.20
CA ALA A 664 -13.34 6.04 -1.85
C ALA A 664 -14.47 5.83 -0.83
N ARG A 665 -15.56 6.60 -0.93
CA ARG A 665 -16.75 6.45 -0.08
C ARG A 665 -17.41 5.08 -0.25
N MET A 666 -17.50 4.57 -1.49
CA MET A 666 -18.06 3.23 -1.75
C MET A 666 -17.29 2.10 -1.05
N ILE A 667 -15.97 2.26 -0.86
CA ILE A 667 -15.13 1.30 -0.13
C ILE A 667 -14.91 1.67 1.34
N TYR A 668 -15.70 2.62 1.88
CA TYR A 668 -15.60 3.16 3.24
C TYR A 668 -14.28 3.84 3.61
N ALA A 669 -13.47 4.23 2.64
CA ALA A 669 -12.30 5.07 2.88
C ALA A 669 -12.76 6.53 3.10
N ASN A 670 -13.52 6.76 4.17
CA ASN A 670 -14.28 8.00 4.36
C ASN A 670 -13.37 9.22 4.54
N ASP A 671 -12.24 9.08 5.24
CA ASP A 671 -11.26 10.16 5.37
C ASP A 671 -10.57 10.49 4.05
N ASP A 672 -10.26 9.47 3.22
CA ASP A 672 -9.72 9.68 1.88
C ASP A 672 -10.77 10.36 0.99
N ALA A 673 -12.04 9.94 1.08
CA ALA A 673 -13.15 10.56 0.36
C ALA A 673 -13.31 12.04 0.73
N LEU A 674 -13.30 12.37 2.03
CA LEU A 674 -13.30 13.75 2.51
C LEU A 674 -12.11 14.53 1.94
N ARG A 675 -10.90 13.98 2.00
CA ARG A 675 -9.69 14.62 1.42
C ARG A 675 -9.85 14.89 -0.08
N PHE A 676 -10.42 13.96 -0.84
CA PHE A 676 -10.67 14.16 -2.26
C PHE A 676 -11.72 15.25 -2.52
N TYR A 677 -12.82 15.25 -1.75
CA TYR A 677 -13.84 16.30 -1.83
C TYR A 677 -13.29 17.68 -1.45
N GLU A 678 -12.47 17.79 -0.40
CA GLU A 678 -11.82 19.03 0.01
C GLU A 678 -10.84 19.55 -1.05
N ARG A 679 -10.07 18.65 -1.68
CA ARG A 679 -9.22 18.99 -2.83
C ARG A 679 -10.05 19.47 -4.02
N ALA A 680 -11.20 18.84 -4.29
CA ALA A 680 -12.12 19.26 -5.35
C ALA A 680 -12.69 20.66 -5.06
N MET A 681 -13.11 20.93 -3.82
CA MET A 681 -13.55 22.26 -3.37
C MET A 681 -12.45 23.31 -3.54
N THR A 682 -11.20 22.96 -3.22
CA THR A 682 -10.04 23.84 -3.39
C THR A 682 -9.78 24.15 -4.87
N ALA A 683 -9.90 23.14 -5.75
CA ALA A 683 -9.74 23.30 -7.20
C ALA A 683 -10.78 24.26 -7.80
N LEU A 684 -12.03 24.18 -7.34
CA LEU A 684 -13.11 25.10 -7.72
C LEU A 684 -12.91 26.53 -7.17
N GLY A 685 -12.10 26.69 -6.12
CA GLY A 685 -11.72 27.98 -5.55
C GLY A 685 -12.91 28.86 -5.15
N ALA A 686 -12.70 30.18 -5.22
CA ALA A 686 -13.72 31.19 -4.89
C ALA A 686 -14.71 31.48 -6.04
N VAL A 687 -14.73 30.64 -7.08
CA VAL A 687 -15.80 30.70 -8.09
C VAL A 687 -17.15 30.58 -7.37
N GLY A 688 -18.16 31.29 -7.88
CA GLY A 688 -19.52 31.31 -7.33
C GLY A 688 -20.09 29.90 -7.12
N GLN A 689 -21.23 29.78 -6.44
CA GLN A 689 -21.84 28.48 -6.18
C GLN A 689 -22.21 27.79 -7.50
N THR A 690 -21.43 26.78 -7.91
CA THR A 690 -21.73 25.93 -9.06
C THR A 690 -22.45 24.66 -8.59
N PRO A 691 -23.26 24.00 -9.46
CA PRO A 691 -23.91 22.74 -9.11
C PRO A 691 -22.93 21.67 -8.60
N LEU A 692 -21.75 21.59 -9.21
CA LEU A 692 -20.67 20.69 -8.78
C LEU A 692 -20.19 20.99 -7.35
N LYS A 693 -19.98 22.28 -7.02
CA LYS A 693 -19.54 22.71 -5.69
C LYS A 693 -20.58 22.37 -4.61
N LEU A 694 -21.86 22.57 -4.90
CA LEU A 694 -22.95 22.19 -4.01
C LEU A 694 -23.04 20.67 -3.82
N ALA A 695 -22.89 19.91 -4.92
CA ALA A 695 -22.90 18.45 -4.89
C ALA A 695 -21.74 17.87 -4.06
N ILE A 696 -20.56 18.49 -4.11
CA ILE A 696 -19.40 18.11 -3.30
C ILE A 696 -19.62 18.50 -1.83
N ALA A 697 -20.12 19.70 -1.55
CA ALA A 697 -20.41 20.14 -0.18
C ALA A 697 -21.46 19.24 0.51
N GLU A 698 -22.51 18.82 -0.22
CA GLU A 698 -23.50 17.88 0.30
C GLU A 698 -22.87 16.51 0.62
N ARG A 699 -21.94 16.01 -0.22
CA ARG A 699 -21.20 14.76 0.05
C ARG A 699 -20.29 14.84 1.27
N ILE A 700 -19.60 15.97 1.46
CA ILE A 700 -18.79 16.22 2.67
C ILE A 700 -19.69 16.16 3.90
N ALA A 701 -20.87 16.77 3.85
CA ALA A 701 -21.82 16.76 4.95
C ALA A 701 -22.41 15.38 5.26
N ASP A 702 -22.81 14.64 4.22
CA ASP A 702 -23.31 13.26 4.30
C ASP A 702 -22.32 12.34 5.01
N LEU A 703 -21.02 12.57 4.80
CA LEU A 703 -19.95 11.73 5.33
C LEU A 703 -19.47 12.19 6.71
N SER A 704 -19.47 13.50 6.97
CA SER A 704 -19.00 14.08 8.23
C SER A 704 -19.91 13.75 9.42
N GLY A 705 -21.23 13.63 9.20
CA GLY A 705 -22.20 13.32 10.25
C GLY A 705 -21.93 11.98 10.96
N PRO A 706 -21.91 10.84 10.22
CA PRO A 706 -21.60 9.53 10.77
C PRO A 706 -20.22 9.42 11.43
N LEU A 707 -19.22 10.19 10.96
CA LEU A 707 -17.88 10.24 11.55
C LEU A 707 -17.78 11.07 12.84
N GLY A 708 -18.91 11.56 13.37
CA GLY A 708 -18.95 12.41 14.56
C GLY A 708 -18.50 13.86 14.32
N ARG A 709 -18.14 14.25 13.09
CA ARG A 709 -17.80 15.62 12.68
C ARG A 709 -19.06 16.45 12.41
N ARG A 710 -19.96 16.45 13.39
CA ARG A 710 -21.34 16.94 13.26
C ARG A 710 -21.41 18.45 12.97
N GLU A 711 -20.52 19.25 13.55
CA GLU A 711 -20.47 20.70 13.30
C GLU A 711 -20.08 21.02 11.85
N ILE A 712 -19.09 20.30 11.32
CA ILE A 712 -18.65 20.42 9.91
C ILE A 712 -19.80 20.01 8.99
N ALA A 713 -20.49 18.90 9.30
CA ALA A 713 -21.65 18.46 8.53
C ALA A 713 -22.76 19.52 8.48
N HIS A 714 -23.09 20.09 9.63
CA HIS A 714 -24.11 21.14 9.74
C HIS A 714 -23.74 22.38 8.91
N GLN A 715 -22.49 22.85 9.00
CA GLN A 715 -22.03 24.02 8.24
C GLN A 715 -22.13 23.83 6.72
N HIS A 716 -21.73 22.66 6.22
CA HIS A 716 -21.85 22.35 4.80
C HIS A 716 -23.31 22.21 4.36
N TYR A 717 -24.18 21.56 5.15
CA TYR A 717 -25.60 21.49 4.83
C TYR A 717 -26.27 22.87 4.79
N GLU A 718 -25.99 23.76 5.75
CA GLU A 718 -26.56 25.11 5.76
C GLU A 718 -26.11 25.92 4.53
N THR A 719 -24.84 25.77 4.12
CA THR A 719 -24.32 26.41 2.89
C THR A 719 -25.07 25.91 1.64
N VAL A 720 -25.29 24.60 1.55
CA VAL A 720 -26.01 23.98 0.42
C VAL A 720 -27.49 24.37 0.43
N LEU A 721 -28.13 24.37 1.60
CA LEU A 721 -29.53 24.77 1.79
C LEU A 721 -29.75 26.22 1.36
N GLN A 722 -28.86 27.13 1.73
CA GLN A 722 -28.94 28.53 1.31
C GLN A 722 -28.91 28.65 -0.22
N ALA A 723 -28.00 27.95 -0.89
CA ALA A 723 -27.88 28.01 -2.35
C ALA A 723 -29.12 27.42 -3.07
N TYR A 724 -29.70 26.32 -2.54
CA TYR A 724 -30.95 25.77 -3.09
C TYR A 724 -32.16 26.69 -2.86
N ARG A 725 -32.20 27.42 -1.75
CA ARG A 725 -33.22 28.47 -1.52
C ARG A 725 -33.08 29.63 -2.49
N GLU A 726 -31.86 30.11 -2.73
CA GLU A 726 -31.58 31.20 -3.67
C GLU A 726 -31.93 30.83 -5.12
N SER A 727 -31.75 29.56 -5.50
CA SER A 727 -32.18 29.02 -6.80
C SER A 727 -33.65 28.56 -6.84
N ALA A 728 -34.39 28.69 -5.74
CA ALA A 728 -35.77 28.25 -5.57
C ALA A 728 -36.01 26.75 -5.83
N ASP A 729 -34.99 25.90 -5.67
CA ASP A 729 -35.12 24.44 -5.75
C ASP A 729 -35.72 23.90 -4.43
N ARG A 730 -37.04 23.74 -4.42
CA ARG A 730 -37.80 23.28 -3.25
C ARG A 730 -37.49 21.83 -2.88
N ILE A 731 -37.27 20.97 -3.87
CA ILE A 731 -37.06 19.52 -3.65
C ILE A 731 -35.67 19.31 -3.03
N ALA A 732 -34.64 19.93 -3.59
CA ALA A 732 -33.29 19.85 -3.03
C ALA A 732 -33.19 20.51 -1.64
N SER A 733 -33.89 21.63 -1.43
CA SER A 733 -33.99 22.27 -0.10
C SER A 733 -34.63 21.35 0.94
N ALA A 734 -35.73 20.67 0.59
CA ALA A 734 -36.38 19.72 1.49
C ALA A 734 -35.49 18.51 1.82
N ARG A 735 -34.76 17.99 0.82
CA ARG A 735 -33.79 16.90 1.01
C ARG A 735 -32.72 17.27 2.03
N VAL A 736 -32.13 18.47 1.90
CA VAL A 736 -31.09 18.93 2.83
C VAL A 736 -31.66 19.19 4.23
N LEU A 737 -32.86 19.77 4.34
CA LEU A 737 -33.54 19.94 5.63
C LEU A 737 -33.81 18.61 6.34
N ARG A 738 -34.22 17.57 5.62
CA ARG A 738 -34.36 16.21 6.16
C ARG A 738 -33.04 15.69 6.71
N LYS A 739 -31.93 15.89 5.98
CA LYS A 739 -30.59 15.48 6.43
C LYS A 739 -30.12 16.26 7.67
N ILE A 740 -30.37 17.57 7.74
CA ILE A 740 -30.11 18.39 8.94
C ILE A 740 -30.97 17.91 10.12
N GLY A 741 -32.24 17.58 9.87
CA GLY A 741 -33.13 17.03 10.89
C GLY A 741 -32.58 15.74 11.50
N ARG A 742 -32.07 14.81 10.67
CA ARG A 742 -31.40 13.58 11.14
C ARG A 742 -30.20 13.91 12.02
N LEU A 743 -29.36 14.85 11.60
CA LEU A 743 -28.18 15.27 12.36
C LEU A 743 -28.55 15.84 13.74
N PHE A 744 -29.61 16.64 13.85
CA PHE A 744 -30.11 17.14 15.13
C PHE A 744 -30.68 16.04 16.02
N TRP A 745 -31.35 15.05 15.42
CA TRP A 745 -31.84 13.90 16.16
C TRP A 745 -30.69 13.09 16.79
N ASP A 746 -29.63 12.84 16.03
CA ASP A 746 -28.47 12.05 16.47
C ASP A 746 -27.69 12.69 17.65
N VAL A 747 -27.88 14.00 17.91
CA VAL A 747 -27.33 14.71 19.08
C VAL A 747 -28.36 14.92 20.20
N GLY A 748 -29.56 14.35 20.07
CA GLY A 748 -30.63 14.46 21.05
C GLY A 748 -31.43 15.78 21.00
N LYS A 749 -31.21 16.64 19.99
CA LYS A 749 -31.93 17.92 19.82
C LYS A 749 -33.28 17.70 19.10
N ARG A 750 -34.21 16.99 19.76
CA ARG A 750 -35.48 16.54 19.18
C ARG A 750 -36.35 17.66 18.59
N ASP A 751 -36.50 18.77 19.30
CA ASP A 751 -37.32 19.91 18.82
C ASP A 751 -36.74 20.57 17.56
N HIS A 752 -35.41 20.62 17.47
CA HIS A 752 -34.73 21.17 16.29
C HIS A 752 -34.89 20.24 15.10
N ALA A 753 -34.79 18.92 15.32
CA ALA A 753 -35.03 17.93 14.28
C ALA A 753 -36.46 18.04 13.73
N GLU A 754 -37.47 18.07 14.60
CA GLU A 754 -38.88 18.19 14.21
C GLU A 754 -39.17 19.48 13.43
N SER A 755 -38.61 20.61 13.88
CA SER A 755 -38.71 21.89 13.16
C SER A 755 -38.20 21.79 11.72
N ARG A 756 -37.04 21.14 11.50
CA ARG A 756 -36.48 20.94 10.15
C ARG A 756 -37.30 19.98 9.30
N TYR A 757 -37.84 18.92 9.90
CA TYR A 757 -38.74 18.01 9.18
C TYR A 757 -40.06 18.67 8.79
N ALA A 758 -40.62 19.53 9.64
CA ALA A 758 -41.82 20.31 9.33
C ALA A 758 -41.58 21.29 8.18
N GLU A 759 -40.42 21.97 8.19
CA GLU A 759 -40.01 22.86 7.11
C GLU A 759 -39.82 22.11 5.78
N ALA A 760 -39.19 20.92 5.81
CA ALA A 760 -39.06 20.05 4.64
C ALA A 760 -40.44 19.62 4.09
N ALA A 761 -41.37 19.25 4.97
CA ALA A 761 -42.72 18.86 4.57
C ALA A 761 -43.47 20.01 3.88
N ALA A 762 -43.34 21.24 4.40
CA ALA A 762 -43.97 22.42 3.81
C ALA A 762 -43.43 22.74 2.40
N LEU A 763 -42.15 22.47 2.14
CA LEU A 763 -41.55 22.66 0.81
C LEU A 763 -41.98 21.59 -0.21
N LEU A 764 -42.27 20.38 0.26
CA LEU A 764 -42.73 19.28 -0.58
C LEU A 764 -44.26 19.30 -0.82
N ASP A 765 -45.00 20.12 -0.08
CA ASP A 765 -46.44 20.29 -0.28
C ASP A 765 -46.75 20.81 -1.69
N GLY A 766 -47.55 20.06 -2.44
CA GLY A 766 -47.86 20.32 -3.85
C GLY A 766 -46.70 20.11 -4.84
N ALA A 767 -45.54 19.59 -4.42
CA ALA A 767 -44.44 19.23 -5.32
C ALA A 767 -44.58 17.79 -5.84
N ASP A 768 -44.27 17.56 -7.12
CA ASP A 768 -44.21 16.22 -7.71
C ASP A 768 -42.88 15.54 -7.38
N ALA A 769 -42.72 15.13 -6.11
CA ALA A 769 -41.51 14.51 -5.58
C ALA A 769 -41.82 13.31 -4.66
N PRO A 770 -42.53 12.28 -5.16
CA PRO A 770 -43.02 11.16 -4.36
C PRO A 770 -41.92 10.40 -3.60
N VAL A 771 -40.74 10.23 -4.20
CA VAL A 771 -39.60 9.52 -3.55
C VAL A 771 -39.03 10.32 -2.39
N GLU A 772 -38.85 11.64 -2.54
CA GLU A 772 -38.31 12.48 -1.45
C GLU A 772 -39.35 12.67 -0.33
N GLN A 773 -40.64 12.76 -0.66
CA GLN A 773 -41.71 12.70 0.33
C GLN A 773 -41.68 11.38 1.10
N ALA A 774 -41.53 10.24 0.41
CA ALA A 774 -41.41 8.94 1.04
C ALA A 774 -40.22 8.86 2.00
N HIS A 775 -39.05 9.39 1.61
CA HIS A 775 -37.88 9.46 2.50
C HIS A 775 -38.13 10.33 3.74
N LEU A 776 -38.79 11.48 3.59
CA LEU A 776 -39.12 12.32 4.75
C LEU A 776 -40.05 11.62 5.73
N TRP A 777 -41.10 10.97 5.23
CA TRP A 777 -42.05 10.26 6.08
C TRP A 777 -41.43 9.01 6.71
N GLN A 778 -40.64 8.24 5.97
CA GLN A 778 -39.90 7.10 6.51
C GLN A 778 -38.95 7.53 7.62
N GLU A 779 -38.24 8.65 7.46
CA GLU A 779 -37.31 9.16 8.47
C GLU A 779 -38.06 9.59 9.73
N ARG A 780 -39.15 10.36 9.59
CA ARG A 780 -40.02 10.74 10.72
C ARG A 780 -40.62 9.52 11.43
N GLY A 781 -41.02 8.50 10.68
CA GLY A 781 -41.51 7.23 11.24
C GLY A 781 -40.44 6.50 12.05
N ARG A 782 -39.21 6.44 11.54
CA ARG A 782 -38.07 5.83 12.24
C ARG A 782 -37.77 6.56 13.56
N GLN A 783 -37.78 7.90 13.54
CA GLN A 783 -37.53 8.69 14.75
C GLN A 783 -38.68 8.60 15.75
N ALA A 784 -39.94 8.59 15.29
CA ALA A 784 -41.09 8.34 16.16
C ALA A 784 -40.98 6.97 16.87
N PHE A 785 -40.58 5.92 16.14
CA PHE A 785 -40.36 4.59 16.73
C PHE A 785 -39.27 4.62 17.80
N ARG A 786 -38.12 5.24 17.51
CA ARG A 786 -37.01 5.41 18.48
C ARG A 786 -37.39 6.28 19.67
N GLY A 787 -38.33 7.21 19.49
CA GLY A 787 -38.89 8.05 20.53
C GLY A 787 -39.99 7.39 21.37
N GLY A 788 -40.40 6.15 21.04
CA GLY A 788 -41.45 5.41 21.75
C GLY A 788 -42.88 5.63 21.25
N ASP A 789 -43.11 6.53 20.29
CA ASP A 789 -44.44 6.76 19.72
C ASP A 789 -44.70 5.82 18.54
N HIS A 790 -45.07 4.58 18.87
CA HIS A 790 -45.27 3.51 17.88
C HIS A 790 -46.49 3.77 16.98
N ALA A 791 -47.54 4.42 17.48
CA ALA A 791 -48.72 4.76 16.68
C ALA A 791 -48.36 5.80 15.60
N LEU A 792 -47.62 6.84 15.98
CA LEU A 792 -47.14 7.84 15.04
C LEU A 792 -46.12 7.26 14.06
N ALA A 793 -45.26 6.36 14.51
CA ALA A 793 -44.32 5.65 13.64
C ALA A 793 -45.02 4.87 12.53
N ALA A 794 -46.06 4.09 12.86
CA ALA A 794 -46.86 3.35 11.89
C ALA A 794 -47.57 4.30 10.90
N LYS A 795 -48.15 5.40 11.41
CA LYS A 795 -48.81 6.42 10.57
C LYS A 795 -47.85 7.04 9.55
N TRP A 796 -46.64 7.42 9.98
CA TRP A 796 -45.66 7.99 9.07
C TRP A 796 -45.12 6.97 8.06
N ALA A 797 -44.96 5.71 8.47
CA ALA A 797 -44.60 4.65 7.54
C ALA A 797 -45.68 4.41 6.48
N ASP A 798 -46.96 4.47 6.84
CA ASP A 798 -48.07 4.42 5.88
C ASP A 798 -48.03 5.59 4.89
N ALA A 799 -47.81 6.81 5.38
CA ALA A 799 -47.65 7.98 4.52
C ALA A 799 -46.48 7.81 3.52
N ALA A 800 -45.36 7.23 3.96
CA ALA A 800 -44.23 6.94 3.08
C ALA A 800 -44.60 5.95 1.97
N LEU A 801 -45.31 4.88 2.32
CA LEU A 801 -45.74 3.84 1.36
C LEU A 801 -46.76 4.38 0.36
N ASP A 802 -47.67 5.25 0.79
CA ASP A 802 -48.66 5.87 -0.08
C ASP A 802 -48.01 6.80 -1.11
N CYS A 803 -46.92 7.51 -0.76
CA CYS A 803 -46.15 8.31 -1.70
C CYS A 803 -45.50 7.48 -2.82
N VAL A 804 -45.05 6.26 -2.55
CA VAL A 804 -44.41 5.41 -3.57
C VAL A 804 -45.46 4.65 -4.41
N ARG A 805 -46.64 4.35 -3.84
CA ARG A 805 -47.75 3.70 -4.56
C ARG A 805 -48.32 4.52 -5.71
N THR A 806 -48.14 5.83 -5.69
CA THR A 806 -48.59 6.75 -6.74
C THR A 806 -47.62 6.86 -7.92
N LEU A 807 -46.46 6.19 -7.88
CA LEU A 807 -45.49 6.17 -8.98
C LEU A 807 -46.04 5.47 -10.23
N THR A 808 -45.84 6.08 -11.39
CA THR A 808 -46.19 5.48 -12.69
C THR A 808 -45.12 4.47 -13.16
N ALA A 809 -45.46 3.60 -14.12
CA ALA A 809 -44.56 2.57 -14.64
C ALA A 809 -43.24 3.12 -15.25
N GLU A 810 -43.24 4.34 -15.78
CA GLU A 810 -42.03 5.03 -16.27
C GLU A 810 -41.10 5.44 -15.12
N HIS A 811 -41.64 5.99 -14.03
CA HIS A 811 -40.84 6.39 -12.85
C HIS A 811 -40.22 5.19 -12.11
N VAL A 812 -40.84 4.01 -12.19
CA VAL A 812 -40.29 2.75 -11.64
C VAL A 812 -39.02 2.31 -12.39
N SER A 813 -38.86 2.67 -13.67
CA SER A 813 -37.68 2.29 -14.47
C SER A 813 -36.45 3.17 -14.20
N GLU A 814 -36.62 4.46 -13.90
CA GLU A 814 -35.51 5.40 -13.63
C GLU A 814 -35.14 5.49 -12.15
N MET A 815 -36.12 5.43 -11.24
CA MET A 815 -35.93 5.57 -9.79
C MET A 815 -36.10 4.25 -9.01
N GLY A 816 -36.21 3.13 -9.74
CA GLY A 816 -36.66 1.85 -9.20
C GLY A 816 -35.91 1.38 -7.95
N ARG A 817 -34.58 1.54 -7.90
CA ARG A 817 -33.79 1.06 -6.77
C ARG A 817 -34.01 1.87 -5.49
N ASP A 818 -34.06 3.20 -5.59
CA ASP A 818 -34.27 4.10 -4.43
C ASP A 818 -35.71 4.01 -3.91
N ALA A 819 -36.69 3.98 -4.83
CA ALA A 819 -38.09 3.76 -4.50
C ALA A 819 -38.30 2.39 -3.81
N THR A 820 -37.61 1.35 -4.28
CA THR A 820 -37.64 0.02 -3.67
C THR A 820 -37.01 0.03 -2.28
N LEU A 821 -35.86 0.70 -2.11
CA LEU A 821 -35.18 0.80 -0.82
C LEU A 821 -36.06 1.50 0.22
N VAL A 822 -36.60 2.68 -0.07
CA VAL A 822 -37.47 3.41 0.87
C VAL A 822 -38.75 2.64 1.18
N THR A 823 -39.29 1.90 0.21
CA THR A 823 -40.45 1.02 0.43
C THR A 823 -40.12 -0.11 1.40
N ALA A 824 -39.00 -0.81 1.19
CA ALA A 824 -38.54 -1.87 2.09
C ALA A 824 -38.30 -1.33 3.52
N GLU A 825 -37.68 -0.16 3.65
CA GLU A 825 -37.42 0.49 4.93
C GLU A 825 -38.72 0.93 5.62
N ALA A 826 -39.65 1.54 4.90
CA ALA A 826 -40.95 1.94 5.45
C ALA A 826 -41.78 0.73 5.90
N LEU A 827 -41.79 -0.36 5.12
CA LEU A 827 -42.44 -1.62 5.53
C LEU A 827 -41.83 -2.18 6.82
N ASN A 828 -40.50 -2.14 6.96
CA ASN A 828 -39.82 -2.57 8.18
C ASN A 828 -40.20 -1.68 9.37
N THR A 829 -40.14 -0.36 9.24
CA THR A 829 -40.53 0.58 10.31
C THR A 829 -41.99 0.38 10.70
N LYS A 830 -42.89 0.23 9.72
CA LYS A 830 -44.31 -0.06 9.99
C LYS A 830 -44.48 -1.35 10.78
N ALA A 831 -43.77 -2.40 10.40
CA ALA A 831 -43.90 -3.70 11.03
C ALA A 831 -43.43 -3.68 12.49
N VAL A 832 -42.25 -3.15 12.78
CA VAL A 832 -41.76 -3.09 14.16
C VAL A 832 -42.65 -2.20 15.02
N ALA A 833 -43.22 -1.13 14.46
CA ALA A 833 -44.21 -0.29 15.13
C ALA A 833 -45.52 -1.05 15.42
N LEU A 834 -46.04 -1.82 14.45
CA LEU A 834 -47.24 -2.65 14.62
C LEU A 834 -47.06 -3.73 15.67
N ALA A 835 -45.89 -4.38 15.73
CA ALA A 835 -45.58 -5.37 16.76
C ALA A 835 -45.63 -4.75 18.16
N ARG A 836 -45.07 -3.54 18.34
CA ARG A 836 -45.17 -2.81 19.62
C ARG A 836 -46.58 -2.33 19.97
N LEU A 837 -47.49 -2.30 18.99
CA LEU A 837 -48.91 -2.03 19.21
C LEU A 837 -49.75 -3.32 19.39
N GLY A 838 -49.10 -4.48 19.52
CA GLY A 838 -49.77 -5.79 19.69
C GLY A 838 -50.42 -6.34 18.42
N ARG A 839 -50.05 -5.84 17.23
CA ARG A 839 -50.61 -6.24 15.92
C ARG A 839 -49.67 -7.19 15.17
N ASP A 840 -49.27 -8.26 15.85
CA ASP A 840 -48.17 -9.14 15.45
C ASP A 840 -48.35 -9.81 14.07
N HIS A 841 -49.54 -10.33 13.78
CA HIS A 841 -49.81 -10.94 12.47
C HIS A 841 -49.75 -9.94 11.31
N GLU A 842 -50.08 -8.67 11.56
CA GLU A 842 -49.95 -7.64 10.54
C GLU A 842 -48.51 -7.22 10.36
N ALA A 843 -47.76 -7.13 11.46
CA ALA A 843 -46.34 -6.84 11.47
C ALA A 843 -45.53 -7.87 10.66
N VAL A 844 -45.79 -9.17 10.88
CA VAL A 844 -45.19 -10.27 10.12
C VAL A 844 -45.40 -10.08 8.61
N ARG A 845 -46.64 -9.86 8.16
CA ARG A 845 -46.94 -9.65 6.73
C ARG A 845 -46.20 -8.45 6.12
N GLN A 846 -45.99 -7.39 6.90
CA GLN A 846 -45.26 -6.22 6.41
C GLN A 846 -43.76 -6.51 6.26
N ILE A 847 -43.13 -7.23 7.20
CA ILE A 847 -41.71 -7.61 7.09
C ILE A 847 -41.50 -8.64 5.98
N GLU A 848 -42.36 -9.65 5.84
CA GLU A 848 -42.26 -10.63 4.75
C GLU A 848 -42.25 -9.92 3.39
N ARG A 849 -43.17 -8.98 3.18
CA ARG A 849 -43.22 -8.17 1.97
C ARG A 849 -41.97 -7.29 1.78
N SER A 850 -41.40 -6.78 2.87
CA SER A 850 -40.14 -6.04 2.82
C SER A 850 -38.97 -6.91 2.35
N ILE A 851 -38.87 -8.12 2.88
CA ILE A 851 -37.83 -9.11 2.53
C ILE A 851 -37.99 -9.52 1.06
N GLU A 852 -39.18 -9.90 0.63
CA GLU A 852 -39.46 -10.30 -0.76
C GLU A 852 -39.05 -9.19 -1.75
N LEU A 853 -39.42 -7.94 -1.45
CA LEU A 853 -39.08 -6.79 -2.26
C LEU A 853 -37.57 -6.55 -2.31
N ALA A 854 -36.89 -6.64 -1.16
CA ALA A 854 -35.46 -6.43 -1.04
C ALA A 854 -34.65 -7.52 -1.75
N GLU A 855 -35.02 -8.79 -1.60
CA GLU A 855 -34.36 -9.91 -2.30
C GLU A 855 -34.55 -9.82 -3.82
N ALA A 856 -35.77 -9.52 -4.29
CA ALA A 856 -36.06 -9.38 -5.72
C ALA A 856 -35.25 -8.26 -6.38
N ALA A 857 -34.91 -7.20 -5.63
CA ALA A 857 -34.12 -6.08 -6.11
C ALA A 857 -32.61 -6.18 -5.80
N GLY A 858 -32.14 -7.30 -5.25
CA GLY A 858 -30.74 -7.48 -4.85
C GLY A 858 -30.29 -6.57 -3.69
N LEU A 859 -31.22 -6.00 -2.92
CA LEU A 859 -30.96 -5.17 -1.75
C LEU A 859 -30.75 -6.04 -0.50
N LEU A 860 -29.77 -6.95 -0.57
CA LEU A 860 -29.60 -8.02 0.41
C LEU A 860 -29.31 -7.53 1.85
N GLY A 861 -28.69 -6.36 2.04
CA GLY A 861 -28.55 -5.74 3.36
C GLY A 861 -29.89 -5.30 3.98
N ALA A 862 -30.83 -4.82 3.14
CA ALA A 862 -32.20 -4.53 3.58
C ALA A 862 -32.97 -5.83 3.88
N ALA A 863 -32.76 -6.89 3.10
CA ALA A 863 -33.33 -8.21 3.37
C ALA A 863 -32.82 -8.79 4.70
N CYS A 864 -31.51 -8.73 4.98
CA CYS A 864 -30.93 -9.15 6.26
C CYS A 864 -31.55 -8.42 7.46
N ARG A 865 -31.76 -7.09 7.36
CA ARG A 865 -32.49 -6.33 8.39
C ARG A 865 -33.91 -6.85 8.59
N GLY A 866 -34.62 -7.14 7.50
CA GLY A 866 -35.93 -7.77 7.54
C GLY A 866 -35.90 -9.12 8.26
N TYR A 867 -34.98 -10.01 7.89
CA TYR A 867 -34.81 -11.32 8.54
C TYR A 867 -34.49 -11.21 10.04
N THR A 868 -33.63 -10.26 10.44
CA THR A 868 -33.32 -10.02 11.85
C THR A 868 -34.59 -9.63 12.61
N ASN A 869 -35.37 -8.67 12.10
CA ASN A 869 -36.61 -8.25 12.76
C ASN A 869 -37.67 -9.37 12.76
N LEU A 870 -37.83 -10.10 11.65
CA LEU A 870 -38.79 -11.19 11.53
C LEU A 870 -38.49 -12.34 12.50
N GLY A 871 -37.21 -12.66 12.70
CA GLY A 871 -36.77 -13.67 13.66
C GLY A 871 -37.19 -13.34 15.08
N VAL A 872 -37.01 -12.08 15.51
CA VAL A 872 -37.45 -11.61 16.83
C VAL A 872 -38.98 -11.73 16.96
N LEU A 873 -39.74 -11.22 15.98
CA LEU A 873 -41.21 -11.28 16.01
C LEU A 873 -41.72 -12.73 16.10
N TYR A 874 -41.20 -13.64 15.28
CA TYR A 874 -41.63 -15.03 15.34
C TYR A 874 -41.24 -15.74 16.63
N THR A 875 -40.25 -15.24 17.39
CA THR A 875 -39.87 -15.94 18.63
C THR A 875 -41.04 -15.95 19.62
N THR A 876 -41.86 -14.90 19.63
CA THR A 876 -43.06 -14.82 20.46
C THR A 876 -44.28 -15.50 19.82
N ILE A 877 -44.38 -15.50 18.49
CA ILE A 877 -45.56 -15.99 17.74
C ILE A 877 -45.46 -17.50 17.42
N ASP A 878 -44.34 -17.93 16.84
CA ASP A 878 -44.07 -19.29 16.37
C ASP A 878 -42.53 -19.53 16.36
N PRO A 879 -41.96 -20.06 17.47
CA PRO A 879 -40.52 -20.30 17.59
C PRO A 879 -39.96 -21.21 16.50
N ALA A 880 -40.76 -22.14 15.97
CA ALA A 880 -40.32 -23.03 14.89
C ALA A 880 -40.12 -22.25 13.57
N GLN A 881 -40.97 -21.26 13.29
CA GLN A 881 -40.77 -20.34 12.17
C GLN A 881 -39.61 -19.37 12.42
N ALA A 882 -39.44 -18.87 13.65
CA ALA A 882 -38.31 -18.03 14.01
C ALA A 882 -36.97 -18.71 13.66
N ILE A 883 -36.82 -19.99 13.98
CA ILE A 883 -35.62 -20.77 13.63
C ILE A 883 -35.42 -20.86 12.11
N LYS A 884 -36.49 -21.09 11.33
CA LYS A 884 -36.41 -21.17 9.86
C LYS A 884 -35.98 -19.82 9.25
N VAL A 885 -36.59 -18.74 9.73
CA VAL A 885 -36.31 -17.37 9.30
C VAL A 885 -34.88 -16.97 9.65
N CYS A 886 -34.42 -17.23 10.88
CA CYS A 886 -33.05 -16.94 11.29
C CYS A 886 -32.03 -17.72 10.45
N ARG A 887 -32.31 -18.99 10.12
CA ARG A 887 -31.45 -19.80 9.22
C ARG A 887 -31.38 -19.24 7.81
N ARG A 888 -32.53 -18.90 7.23
CA ARG A 888 -32.58 -18.30 5.89
C ARG A 888 -31.85 -16.95 5.87
N GLY A 889 -32.09 -16.10 6.86
CA GLY A 889 -31.36 -14.85 7.02
C GLY A 889 -29.85 -15.09 7.16
N LEU A 890 -29.44 -16.14 7.90
CA LEU A 890 -28.04 -16.50 8.08
C LEU A 890 -27.39 -16.98 6.78
N GLU A 891 -28.12 -17.70 5.92
CA GLU A 891 -27.68 -18.03 4.56
C GLU A 891 -27.42 -16.77 3.74
N VAL A 892 -28.35 -15.81 3.75
CA VAL A 892 -28.20 -14.53 3.03
C VAL A 892 -27.03 -13.74 3.60
N ALA A 893 -26.91 -13.62 4.93
CA ALA A 893 -25.82 -12.93 5.61
C ALA A 893 -24.45 -13.58 5.33
N ARG A 894 -24.39 -14.91 5.18
CA ARG A 894 -23.19 -15.63 4.73
C ARG A 894 -22.89 -15.38 3.26
N HIS A 895 -23.92 -15.37 2.41
CA HIS A 895 -23.77 -15.11 0.98
C HIS A 895 -23.20 -13.71 0.71
N ILE A 896 -23.62 -12.71 1.48
CA ILE A 896 -23.09 -11.35 1.38
C ILE A 896 -21.83 -11.11 2.20
N GLY A 897 -21.34 -12.09 2.96
CA GLY A 897 -20.15 -11.96 3.80
C GLY A 897 -20.28 -11.02 5.01
N ASP A 898 -21.49 -10.63 5.43
CA ASP A 898 -21.69 -9.68 6.53
C ASP A 898 -21.71 -10.38 7.89
N LEU A 899 -20.60 -10.27 8.62
CA LEU A 899 -20.46 -10.91 9.93
C LEU A 899 -21.33 -10.27 11.03
N GLY A 900 -21.68 -8.99 10.92
CA GLY A 900 -22.53 -8.31 11.89
C GLY A 900 -23.97 -8.82 11.83
N PHE A 901 -24.51 -9.00 10.62
CA PHE A 901 -25.80 -9.65 10.45
C PHE A 901 -25.76 -11.12 10.87
N GLN A 902 -24.66 -11.84 10.60
CA GLN A 902 -24.51 -13.22 11.09
C GLN A 902 -24.58 -13.27 12.62
N ALA A 903 -23.90 -12.37 13.35
CA ALA A 903 -23.95 -12.32 14.81
C ALA A 903 -25.38 -12.05 15.33
N ARG A 904 -26.08 -11.06 14.76
CA ARG A 904 -27.48 -10.73 15.13
C ARG A 904 -28.43 -11.91 14.88
N LEU A 905 -28.32 -12.55 13.72
CA LEU A 905 -29.18 -13.69 13.37
C LEU A 905 -28.86 -14.94 14.19
N LEU A 906 -27.60 -15.14 14.58
CA LEU A 906 -27.20 -16.20 15.51
C LEU A 906 -27.72 -15.94 16.93
N ALA A 907 -27.68 -14.70 17.41
CA ALA A 907 -28.28 -14.32 18.68
C ALA A 907 -29.80 -14.59 18.68
N ASN A 908 -30.51 -14.17 17.63
CA ASN A 908 -31.94 -14.44 17.47
C ASN A 908 -32.25 -15.94 17.32
N LEU A 909 -31.38 -16.70 16.65
CA LEU A 909 -31.50 -18.16 16.56
C LEU A 909 -31.34 -18.81 17.94
N ALA A 910 -30.40 -18.33 18.76
CA ALA A 910 -30.20 -18.83 20.10
C ALA A 910 -31.45 -18.63 20.97
N VAL A 911 -32.00 -17.41 20.92
CA VAL A 911 -33.27 -17.04 21.54
C VAL A 911 -34.39 -18.00 21.12
N ALA A 912 -34.65 -18.13 19.81
CA ALA A 912 -35.71 -18.98 19.28
C ALA A 912 -35.56 -20.47 19.61
N CYS A 913 -34.32 -21.00 19.64
CA CYS A 913 -34.04 -22.39 20.02
C CYS A 913 -34.34 -22.66 21.50
N CYS A 914 -34.25 -21.66 22.36
CA CYS A 914 -34.51 -21.81 23.79
C CYS A 914 -35.97 -21.53 24.16
N THR A 915 -36.77 -21.01 23.23
CA THR A 915 -38.22 -20.80 23.40
C THR A 915 -39.02 -22.03 22.97
N PHE A 916 -39.49 -22.85 23.92
CA PHE A 916 -40.39 -24.00 23.68
C PHE A 916 -39.89 -25.05 22.66
N THR A 917 -38.56 -25.26 22.54
CA THR A 917 -37.98 -26.35 21.73
C THR A 917 -36.88 -27.11 22.47
N ASP A 918 -36.69 -28.39 22.15
CA ASP A 918 -35.63 -29.25 22.72
C ASP A 918 -34.23 -28.97 22.12
N ARG A 919 -34.05 -27.84 21.43
CA ARG A 919 -32.87 -27.56 20.58
C ARG A 919 -31.89 -26.58 21.22
N CYS A 920 -32.19 -26.08 22.42
CA CYS A 920 -31.34 -25.13 23.13
C CYS A 920 -29.91 -25.68 23.38
N PRO A 921 -29.68 -26.94 23.81
CA PRO A 921 -28.31 -27.46 24.01
C PRO A 921 -27.56 -27.72 22.70
N THR A 922 -28.26 -28.17 21.65
CA THR A 922 -27.63 -28.60 20.39
C THR A 922 -27.40 -27.47 19.40
N GLU A 923 -28.23 -26.43 19.43
CA GLU A 923 -28.20 -25.32 18.47
C GLU A 923 -28.24 -23.95 19.13
N GLY A 924 -28.95 -23.79 20.26
CA GLY A 924 -29.09 -22.51 20.94
C GLY A 924 -27.78 -21.99 21.56
N VAL A 925 -27.16 -22.80 22.43
CA VAL A 925 -25.87 -22.47 23.07
C VAL A 925 -24.77 -22.24 22.03
N PRO A 926 -24.54 -23.13 21.03
CA PRO A 926 -23.53 -22.89 20.00
C PRO A 926 -23.78 -21.62 19.19
N ALA A 927 -25.05 -21.26 18.94
CA ALA A 927 -25.37 -20.03 18.21
C ALA A 927 -25.04 -18.78 19.04
N ALA A 928 -25.37 -18.75 20.33
CA ALA A 928 -25.02 -17.64 21.22
C ALA A 928 -23.50 -17.49 21.38
N GLU A 929 -22.78 -18.60 21.63
CA GLU A 929 -21.31 -18.61 21.70
C GLU A 929 -20.68 -18.07 20.41
N LYS A 930 -21.21 -18.49 19.25
CA LYS A 930 -20.70 -18.01 17.96
C LYS A 930 -21.00 -16.54 17.72
N ALA A 931 -22.16 -16.03 18.15
CA ALA A 931 -22.48 -14.61 18.09
C ALA A 931 -21.51 -13.78 18.94
N ILE A 932 -21.24 -14.19 20.19
CA ILE A 932 -20.26 -13.55 21.09
C ILE A 932 -18.87 -13.57 20.45
N GLU A 933 -18.44 -14.70 19.89
CA GLU A 933 -17.15 -14.83 19.21
C GLU A 933 -17.01 -13.80 18.08
N ILE A 934 -18.05 -13.66 17.24
CA ILE A 934 -18.06 -12.71 16.13
C ILE A 934 -18.09 -11.26 16.63
N ASP A 935 -18.92 -10.93 17.62
CA ASP A 935 -19.02 -9.57 18.14
C ASP A 935 -17.71 -9.12 18.81
N ARG A 936 -17.05 -10.00 19.57
CA ARG A 936 -15.72 -9.75 20.13
C ARG A 936 -14.66 -9.59 19.05
N ALA A 937 -14.72 -10.41 18.00
CA ALA A 937 -13.81 -10.34 16.86
C ALA A 937 -13.91 -9.00 16.12
N LEU A 938 -15.14 -8.49 15.95
CA LEU A 938 -15.44 -7.24 15.25
C LEU A 938 -15.46 -5.99 16.14
N ASP A 939 -15.25 -6.15 17.45
CA ASP A 939 -15.42 -5.10 18.47
C ASP A 939 -16.81 -4.44 18.41
N GLN A 940 -17.88 -5.22 18.17
CA GLN A 940 -19.26 -4.73 18.12
C GLN A 940 -19.84 -4.49 19.52
N ARG A 941 -19.32 -3.49 20.23
CA ARG A 941 -19.75 -3.19 21.63
C ARG A 941 -21.23 -2.86 21.77
N GLU A 942 -21.85 -2.32 20.72
CA GLU A 942 -23.30 -2.02 20.71
C GLU A 942 -24.18 -3.27 20.62
N HIS A 943 -23.66 -4.39 20.11
CA HIS A 943 -24.42 -5.64 19.95
C HIS A 943 -24.00 -6.71 20.94
N LEU A 944 -22.71 -6.77 21.33
CA LEU A 944 -22.14 -7.79 22.22
C LEU A 944 -22.94 -8.06 23.51
N PRO A 945 -23.55 -7.08 24.19
CA PRO A 945 -24.39 -7.35 25.35
C PRO A 945 -25.56 -8.30 25.05
N VAL A 946 -26.13 -8.26 23.86
CA VAL A 946 -27.31 -9.06 23.49
C VAL A 946 -27.02 -10.57 23.58
N PRO A 947 -26.06 -11.16 22.86
CA PRO A 947 -25.81 -12.60 22.96
C PRO A 947 -25.19 -13.01 24.30
N LEU A 948 -24.51 -12.11 25.02
CA LEU A 948 -24.04 -12.36 26.40
C LEU A 948 -25.23 -12.54 27.36
N ILE A 949 -26.23 -11.65 27.30
CA ILE A 949 -27.47 -11.73 28.07
C ILE A 949 -28.21 -13.03 27.75
N VAL A 950 -28.36 -13.35 26.46
CA VAL A 950 -29.02 -14.59 26.02
C VAL A 950 -28.31 -15.83 26.56
N LEU A 951 -26.98 -15.93 26.46
CA LEU A 951 -26.24 -17.07 26.99
C LEU A 951 -26.30 -17.14 28.53
N GLY A 952 -26.26 -15.98 29.20
CA GLY A 952 -26.42 -15.86 30.64
C GLY A 952 -27.76 -16.43 31.11
N GLN A 953 -28.86 -16.02 30.45
CA GLN A 953 -30.21 -16.52 30.70
C GLN A 953 -30.30 -18.03 30.44
N ILE A 954 -29.73 -18.54 29.33
CA ILE A 954 -29.70 -19.98 29.05
C ILE A 954 -29.01 -20.76 30.18
N HIS A 955 -27.89 -20.26 30.72
CA HIS A 955 -27.22 -20.91 31.83
C HIS A 955 -27.99 -20.82 33.14
N GLN A 956 -28.62 -19.68 33.43
CA GLN A 956 -29.49 -19.50 34.59
C GLN A 956 -30.66 -20.50 34.56
N CYS A 957 -31.41 -20.57 33.46
CA CYS A 957 -32.54 -21.51 33.31
C CYS A 957 -32.11 -22.99 33.39
N ASN A 958 -30.87 -23.31 33.04
CA ASN A 958 -30.31 -24.66 33.15
C ASN A 958 -29.68 -24.96 34.53
N GLY A 959 -29.91 -24.13 35.54
CA GLY A 959 -29.41 -24.33 36.90
C GLY A 959 -27.90 -24.15 37.04
N ARG A 960 -27.29 -23.28 36.20
CA ARG A 960 -25.85 -22.94 36.24
C ARG A 960 -25.64 -21.45 36.52
N PRO A 961 -26.08 -20.93 37.67
CA PRO A 961 -26.02 -19.50 37.98
C PRO A 961 -24.58 -18.96 38.01
N GLU A 962 -23.60 -19.79 38.40
CA GLU A 962 -22.17 -19.47 38.41
C GLU A 962 -21.65 -19.00 37.03
N LEU A 963 -22.14 -19.61 35.94
CA LEU A 963 -21.77 -19.25 34.57
C LEU A 963 -22.54 -18.00 34.10
N ALA A 964 -23.77 -17.81 34.59
CA ALA A 964 -24.62 -16.68 34.22
C ALA A 964 -24.11 -15.35 34.80
N VAL A 965 -23.59 -15.34 36.05
CA VAL A 965 -23.08 -14.12 36.72
C VAL A 965 -22.02 -13.43 35.86
N GLY A 966 -21.03 -14.19 35.37
CA GLY A 966 -19.93 -13.64 34.58
C GLY A 966 -20.40 -13.01 33.27
N LEU A 967 -21.37 -13.64 32.60
CA LEU A 967 -21.91 -13.17 31.33
C LEU A 967 -22.74 -11.90 31.49
N PHE A 968 -23.61 -11.82 32.50
CA PHE A 968 -24.38 -10.61 32.76
C PHE A 968 -23.51 -9.45 33.22
N GLN A 969 -22.46 -9.73 34.02
CA GLN A 969 -21.55 -8.68 34.48
C GLN A 969 -20.73 -8.11 33.30
N GLU A 970 -20.24 -8.97 32.40
CA GLU A 970 -19.59 -8.53 31.17
C GLU A 970 -20.54 -7.71 30.29
N ALA A 971 -21.78 -8.19 30.10
CA ALA A 971 -22.79 -7.47 29.32
C ALA A 971 -23.08 -6.09 29.91
N LEU A 972 -23.17 -5.98 31.24
CA LEU A 972 -23.40 -4.72 31.95
C LEU A 972 -22.21 -3.76 31.78
N ASP A 973 -20.98 -4.25 31.92
CA ASP A 973 -19.78 -3.41 31.79
C ASP A 973 -19.68 -2.83 30.37
N VAL A 974 -19.95 -3.64 29.34
CA VAL A 974 -20.00 -3.17 27.94
C VAL A 974 -21.18 -2.22 27.71
N ALA A 975 -22.37 -2.51 28.24
CA ALA A 975 -23.55 -1.65 28.10
C ALA A 975 -23.36 -0.26 28.77
N ARG A 976 -22.58 -0.19 29.87
CA ARG A 976 -22.24 1.09 30.53
C ARG A 976 -21.37 1.98 29.67
N GLU A 977 -20.47 1.40 28.88
CA GLU A 977 -19.63 2.17 27.96
C GLU A 977 -20.44 2.84 26.84
N THR A 978 -21.53 2.21 26.39
CA THR A 978 -22.41 2.74 25.33
C THR A 978 -23.51 3.65 25.88
N SER A 979 -23.84 3.54 27.18
CA SER A 979 -24.89 4.33 27.83
C SER A 979 -26.27 4.22 27.17
N GLU A 980 -26.53 3.12 26.47
CA GLU A 980 -27.79 2.85 25.78
C GLU A 980 -28.81 2.22 26.77
N PRO A 981 -29.93 2.91 27.09
CA PRO A 981 -30.91 2.42 28.06
C PRO A 981 -31.50 1.06 27.69
N GLN A 982 -31.63 0.79 26.39
CA GLN A 982 -32.19 -0.45 25.85
C GLN A 982 -31.30 -1.67 26.11
N LEU A 983 -30.01 -1.46 26.37
CA LEU A 983 -29.06 -2.53 26.72
C LEU A 983 -28.81 -2.61 28.23
N LEU A 984 -28.93 -1.49 28.94
CA LEU A 984 -28.72 -1.43 30.39
C LEU A 984 -29.86 -2.10 31.16
N PHE A 985 -31.12 -1.90 30.75
CA PHE A 985 -32.26 -2.51 31.43
C PHE A 985 -32.18 -4.05 31.50
N PRO A 986 -31.99 -4.78 30.38
CA PRO A 986 -31.93 -6.24 30.42
C PRO A 986 -30.73 -6.80 31.20
N CYS A 987 -29.62 -6.06 31.26
CA CYS A 987 -28.48 -6.40 32.12
C CYS A 987 -28.83 -6.29 33.61
N TYR A 988 -29.51 -5.21 34.03
CA TYR A 988 -29.94 -5.04 35.41
C TYR A 988 -31.02 -6.06 35.80
N ASP A 989 -31.97 -6.31 34.92
CA ASP A 989 -33.04 -7.29 35.16
C ASP A 989 -32.50 -8.73 35.28
N GLY A 990 -31.59 -9.13 34.38
CA GLY A 990 -30.91 -10.42 34.45
C GLY A 990 -30.09 -10.60 35.73
N LEU A 991 -29.37 -9.57 36.18
CA LEU A 991 -28.64 -9.61 37.46
C LEU A 991 -29.58 -9.63 38.67
N ALA A 992 -30.73 -8.94 38.60
CA ALA A 992 -31.70 -8.92 39.68
C ALA A 992 -32.34 -10.30 39.89
N THR A 993 -32.83 -10.92 38.81
CA THR A 993 -33.42 -12.27 38.83
C THR A 993 -32.41 -13.34 39.23
N LEU A 994 -31.17 -13.25 38.73
CA LEU A 994 -30.10 -14.17 39.13
C LEU A 994 -29.75 -14.06 40.62
N ASN A 995 -29.75 -12.84 41.19
CA ASN A 995 -29.51 -12.67 42.63
C ASN A 995 -30.70 -13.16 43.48
N LEU A 996 -31.94 -13.14 42.95
CA LEU A 996 -33.07 -13.82 43.60
C LEU A 996 -32.88 -15.33 43.63
N ASP A 997 -32.46 -15.95 42.52
CA ASP A 997 -32.20 -17.40 42.44
C ASP A 997 -31.08 -17.84 43.40
N LEU A 998 -30.12 -16.95 43.68
CA LEU A 998 -29.02 -17.14 44.63
C LEU A 998 -29.36 -16.74 46.08
N ASP A 999 -30.61 -16.37 46.37
CA ASP A 999 -31.09 -15.91 47.70
C ASP A 999 -30.34 -14.68 48.24
N ASN A 1000 -29.79 -13.83 47.35
CA ASN A 1000 -29.11 -12.57 47.67
C ASN A 1000 -30.07 -11.38 47.51
N LEU A 1001 -31.04 -11.29 48.40
CA LEU A 1001 -32.14 -10.31 48.34
C LEU A 1001 -31.67 -8.85 48.28
N ALA A 1002 -30.60 -8.49 48.98
CA ALA A 1002 -30.10 -7.11 49.01
C ALA A 1002 -29.58 -6.66 47.63
N GLU A 1003 -28.92 -7.55 46.90
CA GLU A 1003 -28.43 -7.23 45.56
C GLU A 1003 -29.52 -7.32 44.50
N ALA A 1004 -30.46 -8.25 44.64
CA ALA A 1004 -31.65 -8.28 43.80
C ALA A 1004 -32.42 -6.95 43.88
N GLU A 1005 -32.70 -6.45 45.10
CA GLU A 1005 -33.39 -5.17 45.30
C GLU A 1005 -32.63 -3.98 44.71
N ARG A 1006 -31.29 -3.96 44.83
CA ARG A 1006 -30.45 -2.93 44.23
C ARG A 1006 -30.59 -2.92 42.71
N TYR A 1007 -30.48 -4.07 42.05
CA TYR A 1007 -30.56 -4.16 40.60
C TYR A 1007 -31.97 -3.89 40.05
N PHE A 1008 -33.03 -4.33 40.72
CA PHE A 1008 -34.40 -3.92 40.35
C PHE A 1008 -34.60 -2.41 40.45
N SER A 1009 -34.06 -1.77 41.49
CA SER A 1009 -34.11 -0.31 41.63
C SER A 1009 -33.38 0.40 40.49
N LEU A 1010 -32.25 -0.13 40.03
CA LEU A 1010 -31.51 0.40 38.88
C LEU A 1010 -32.27 0.21 37.56
N ALA A 1011 -32.90 -0.97 37.37
CA ALA A 1011 -33.74 -1.25 36.21
C ALA A 1011 -34.96 -0.30 36.13
N GLN A 1012 -35.66 -0.10 37.25
CA GLN A 1012 -36.77 0.85 37.33
C GLN A 1012 -36.30 2.30 37.12
N GLY A 1013 -35.16 2.67 37.71
CA GLY A 1013 -34.58 4.00 37.58
C GLY A 1013 -34.26 4.37 36.14
N ILE A 1014 -33.71 3.43 35.36
CA ILE A 1014 -33.37 3.71 33.96
C ILE A 1014 -34.62 3.81 33.07
N CYS A 1015 -35.65 2.99 33.31
CA CYS A 1015 -36.92 3.11 32.60
C CYS A 1015 -37.60 4.45 32.91
N ALA A 1016 -37.66 4.84 34.18
CA ALA A 1016 -38.26 6.10 34.62
C ALA A 1016 -37.53 7.33 34.06
N GLN A 1017 -36.19 7.31 34.04
CA GLN A 1017 -35.38 8.41 33.52
C GLN A 1017 -35.60 8.66 32.02
N HIS A 1018 -35.85 7.59 31.26
CA HIS A 1018 -35.95 7.65 29.80
C HIS A 1018 -37.39 7.53 29.26
N GLY A 1019 -38.39 7.42 30.16
CA GLY A 1019 -39.80 7.25 29.77
C GLY A 1019 -40.06 5.97 29.00
N LEU A 1020 -39.32 4.90 29.32
CA LEU A 1020 -39.40 3.62 28.62
C LEU A 1020 -40.37 2.69 29.36
N ASP A 1021 -41.17 1.97 28.59
CA ASP A 1021 -42.01 0.88 29.10
C ASP A 1021 -41.14 -0.36 29.35
N PRO A 1022 -41.03 -0.86 30.60
CA PRO A 1022 -40.28 -2.07 30.91
C PRO A 1022 -40.72 -3.29 30.10
N GLU A 1023 -42.03 -3.43 29.81
CA GLU A 1023 -42.57 -4.54 29.01
C GLU A 1023 -42.11 -4.46 27.54
N ALA A 1024 -41.77 -3.26 27.06
CA ALA A 1024 -41.24 -3.05 25.71
C ALA A 1024 -39.73 -3.33 25.60
N LEU A 1025 -38.99 -3.39 26.71
CA LEU A 1025 -37.54 -3.56 26.76
C LEU A 1025 -37.07 -4.99 27.05
N VAL A 1026 -38.00 -5.91 27.27
CA VAL A 1026 -37.65 -7.30 27.58
C VAL A 1026 -36.99 -7.95 26.35
N VAL A 1027 -35.73 -8.37 26.51
CA VAL A 1027 -34.94 -9.06 25.47
C VAL A 1027 -35.48 -10.48 25.22
N LEU A 1028 -36.16 -11.06 26.21
CA LEU A 1028 -36.87 -12.35 26.15
C LEU A 1028 -38.18 -12.25 26.94
N PRO A 1029 -39.38 -12.32 26.31
CA PRO A 1029 -40.66 -12.11 26.99
C PRO A 1029 -41.10 -13.25 27.95
N PHE A 1030 -40.18 -14.01 28.53
CA PHE A 1030 -40.50 -15.18 29.34
C PHE A 1030 -39.68 -15.22 30.63
N LEU A 1031 -40.25 -14.66 31.70
CA LEU A 1031 -40.20 -15.12 33.08
C LEU A 1031 -41.35 -14.41 33.82
N ASP A 1032 -42.57 -14.85 33.55
CA ASP A 1032 -43.66 -14.81 34.53
C ASP A 1032 -43.85 -16.23 35.08
#